data_AF-A0A1E7FFX1-F1
#
_entry.id   AF-A0A1E7FFX1-F1
#
_cell.length_a   1.000
_cell.length_b   1.000
_cell.length_c   1.000
_cell.angle_alpha   90.00
_cell.angle_beta   90.00
_cell.angle_gamma   90.00
#
_symmetry.space_group_name_H-M   'P 1'
#
loop_
_entity.id
_entity.type
_entity.pdbx_description
1 polymer ?
#
loop_
_entity_poly.entity_id
_entity_poly.type
_entity_poly.pdbx_seq_one_letter_code
_entity_poly.pdbx_strand_id
1 'polypeptide(L)'
;MKISSLALTAFVLLVGTTTHAFAPRGTTTLSITSTGSSSSSSSANIINSDDNAVLTSSTNSKNTALFTATSSSATTTTTASEVGVELGLKYCPIAPFGKGNEAKHVLGGKGANLAEMSELGLSVPPGFTITTECCNKFCNDATWDNSLPKPLWDSIIKSLDAVQDDMSSVFGSPENPLLLSVRSGAAISMPGMMDTVLNLGMNDKVVEGLAKKTDNPRFAWDSYRRFLEMFGNVVLEIPRSHFEDELDDMKYEKGVNEDSDLSAEDLQELVTRFKAVYETMDMQFPQDVLEQLSLSIGAVFKGWMGPRAIKYREVENIRNLLGTAVNVQAMVFGNMGDTSGTGVSFSREPNIGTRELFGEFLINAQGEDVVSGVRTPRPISELEDEMPEVYKEFVENNRILEAKFRDMQDIEFTIQEGKLYMLQTRNGKRGGEAAVKIAVDLVSEGLISKNEAIKKVLPEHLDQLLHPRFPDVEQKEYRDAVITRGLPASPGAAVGRIAMSNEKVVENKKNGIPSIMVRDETSPDDVEGMFSAEGILTARGGMTSHAAVVARGWGKPCVCGCTALSVDEEKGEITLTMDDGSQKTFKEGDFISLNGQSGEVLEGSQTVAPPTITGTLKNFMEWVDDVREIDVLANADTPADAKEARKNGANGIGLCRSEHMFFKPERISKVRQLILGSNEQAEEALKDLLKFQREDYEGIFKEMDGLPVTIRLLDPPLHEFLPSLKEENILADCAEQLGFTVDELKEKVEAMEEVNPMLGLRGCRLGITRPSIIKMQTRAILEAALNAIDAGIDAKPDIMVPLVGKVEEFRNQRDVIKSVADTVFAEQGKSCDYKIGTMIEIPRAALTAHEIAEEAEFFSFGSNDLTQMTFGYSRDDVGSFLPDYLNKGILQDDPFVTIDTEGVGQLIKMTVERGRNVRPDLKIGVCGEHGGDPRSVRFFANEAGLSYVSCSPFRVPIARLAAAQASVENMKE
;
A
#
# COMPACT_ATOMS: atom_id res chain seq x y z
N MET A 1 -24.18 -38.35 35.19
CA MET A 1 -23.27 -38.22 36.36
C MET A 1 -21.83 -38.29 35.88
N LYS A 2 -20.88 -37.78 36.69
CA LYS A 2 -19.52 -37.36 36.30
C LYS A 2 -18.50 -38.50 35.99
N ILE A 3 -17.55 -38.16 35.08
CA ILE A 3 -16.07 -38.36 35.13
C ILE A 3 -15.36 -39.55 34.41
N SER A 4 -14.39 -39.18 33.53
CA SER A 4 -13.14 -39.81 33.01
C SER A 4 -13.12 -41.28 32.54
N SER A 5 -12.68 -41.67 31.33
CA SER A 5 -11.47 -41.38 30.50
C SER A 5 -10.19 -42.17 30.84
N LEU A 6 -9.88 -43.17 30.00
CA LEU A 6 -8.58 -43.87 29.82
C LEU A 6 -8.23 -43.74 28.32
N ALA A 7 -7.04 -43.31 27.88
CA ALA A 7 -5.68 -43.89 27.99
C ALA A 7 -5.25 -44.48 26.62
N LEU A 8 -4.06 -44.09 26.16
CA LEU A 8 -3.49 -44.40 24.84
C LEU A 8 -2.11 -45.05 25.02
N THR A 9 -1.82 -46.16 24.35
CA THR A 9 -0.51 -46.83 24.40
C THR A 9 -0.19 -47.60 23.12
N ALA A 10 1.11 -47.63 22.77
CA ALA A 10 1.89 -48.68 22.06
C ALA A 10 2.14 -48.47 20.54
N PHE A 11 3.31 -48.82 19.95
CA PHE A 11 4.60 -49.38 20.44
C PHE A 11 5.73 -49.03 19.42
N VAL A 12 6.90 -48.50 19.80
CA VAL A 12 8.22 -49.17 20.07
C VAL A 12 8.99 -49.73 18.85
N LEU A 13 10.24 -49.27 18.66
CA LEU A 13 11.52 -50.02 18.56
C LEU A 13 12.70 -49.00 18.42
N LEU A 14 13.93 -49.38 18.03
CA LEU A 14 15.10 -49.69 18.89
C LEU A 14 16.42 -49.48 18.05
N VAL A 15 17.64 -49.16 18.53
CA VAL A 15 18.21 -48.73 19.82
C VAL A 15 19.59 -48.04 19.57
N GLY A 16 20.15 -47.25 20.50
CA GLY A 16 21.55 -46.75 20.42
C GLY A 16 21.99 -45.89 21.60
N THR A 17 22.82 -46.43 22.51
CA THR A 17 23.11 -45.83 23.84
C THR A 17 24.51 -45.22 23.97
N THR A 18 24.62 -44.08 24.67
CA THR A 18 25.74 -43.80 25.60
C THR A 18 25.34 -42.74 26.65
N THR A 19 25.76 -42.95 27.90
CA THR A 19 25.47 -42.14 29.11
C THR A 19 26.68 -41.24 29.47
N HIS A 20 26.61 -40.13 30.24
CA HIS A 20 25.97 -39.90 31.55
C HIS A 20 25.69 -38.41 31.90
N ALA A 21 24.56 -38.19 32.59
CA ALA A 21 24.29 -37.42 33.83
C ALA A 21 25.16 -36.19 34.24
N PHE A 22 24.62 -34.97 34.44
CA PHE A 22 23.66 -34.42 35.45
C PHE A 22 24.24 -34.03 36.85
N ALA A 23 24.40 -32.71 37.09
CA ALA A 23 23.99 -31.81 38.22
C ALA A 23 23.93 -32.32 39.72
N PRO A 24 23.52 -31.54 40.78
CA PRO A 24 23.03 -30.14 40.87
C PRO A 24 23.38 -29.29 42.16
N ARG A 25 22.85 -28.05 42.22
CA ARG A 25 22.37 -27.23 43.39
C ARG A 25 23.31 -26.73 44.53
N GLY A 26 23.13 -25.47 44.95
CA GLY A 26 23.52 -24.98 46.30
C GLY A 26 23.61 -23.45 46.50
N THR A 27 22.60 -22.85 47.13
CA THR A 27 22.36 -21.40 47.42
C THR A 27 23.27 -20.67 48.44
N THR A 28 23.02 -19.34 48.57
CA THR A 28 23.01 -18.47 49.81
C THR A 28 24.15 -17.43 50.08
N THR A 29 23.88 -16.16 49.71
CA THR A 29 23.90 -14.88 50.52
C THR A 29 25.16 -14.15 51.08
N LEU A 30 25.05 -12.81 51.03
CA LEU A 30 25.54 -11.74 51.97
C LEU A 30 26.98 -11.14 51.89
N SER A 31 27.16 -10.13 51.01
CA SER A 31 27.23 -8.67 51.31
C SER A 31 28.31 -7.97 52.20
N ILE A 32 28.65 -6.72 51.80
CA ILE A 32 29.01 -5.48 52.57
C ILE A 32 30.48 -4.93 52.55
N THR A 33 30.63 -3.71 52.01
CA THR A 33 31.68 -2.63 52.22
C THR A 33 33.15 -2.84 51.84
N SER A 34 33.99 -1.80 51.64
CA SER A 34 33.84 -0.39 51.15
C SER A 34 35.24 0.26 51.03
N THR A 35 35.29 1.58 50.74
CA THR A 35 36.50 2.46 50.59
C THR A 35 37.28 2.28 49.28
N GLY A 36 37.70 3.35 48.56
CA GLY A 36 37.32 4.76 48.65
C GLY A 36 38.39 5.73 48.13
N SER A 37 38.00 6.72 47.30
CA SER A 37 38.62 8.07 47.09
C SER A 37 40.12 8.18 46.66
N SER A 38 40.59 9.18 45.88
CA SER A 38 39.96 10.25 45.07
C SER A 38 41.01 11.16 44.41
N SER A 39 40.61 11.93 43.38
CA SER A 39 41.19 13.25 42.97
C SER A 39 42.59 13.24 42.30
N SER A 40 43.07 14.28 41.59
CA SER A 40 42.56 15.62 41.23
C SER A 40 43.31 16.10 39.94
N SER A 41 42.67 16.68 38.92
CA SER A 41 42.25 18.10 38.70
C SER A 41 43.28 19.01 37.98
N SER A 42 42.77 19.85 37.06
CA SER A 42 43.10 21.28 36.79
C SER A 42 42.90 21.64 35.30
N SER A 43 42.61 22.88 34.87
CA SER A 43 41.92 24.06 35.47
C SER A 43 41.62 25.06 34.33
N ALA A 44 40.58 25.88 34.44
CA ALA A 44 40.22 26.91 33.44
C ALA A 44 40.98 28.24 33.63
N ASN A 45 40.98 29.11 32.61
CA ASN A 45 40.96 30.58 32.77
C ASN A 45 40.61 31.36 31.46
N ILE A 46 40.38 32.67 31.58
CA ILE A 46 39.53 33.50 30.70
C ILE A 46 40.27 34.79 30.22
N ILE A 47 39.77 35.43 29.13
CA ILE A 47 39.75 36.89 28.80
C ILE A 47 40.51 37.37 27.51
N ASN A 48 39.71 37.95 26.59
CA ASN A 48 39.90 38.99 25.53
C ASN A 48 41.15 39.12 24.64
N SER A 49 40.91 39.28 23.33
CA SER A 49 41.19 40.55 22.60
C SER A 49 40.48 40.60 21.23
N ASP A 50 40.15 41.81 20.74
CA ASP A 50 39.43 42.12 19.49
C ASP A 50 40.25 41.89 18.21
N ASP A 51 39.61 41.69 17.04
CA ASP A 51 39.48 42.73 15.98
C ASP A 51 38.90 42.23 14.62
N ASN A 52 38.30 43.16 13.85
CA ASN A 52 37.83 43.11 12.44
C ASN A 52 36.70 42.11 12.05
N ALA A 53 35.49 42.43 11.55
CA ALA A 53 34.86 43.55 10.79
C ALA A 53 34.41 43.11 9.36
N VAL A 54 33.50 43.90 8.73
CA VAL A 54 33.03 43.85 7.30
C VAL A 54 31.89 42.84 7.01
N LEU A 55 30.71 43.17 6.45
CA LEU A 55 30.13 44.42 5.89
C LEU A 55 28.57 44.38 5.80
N THR A 56 27.92 45.56 5.90
CA THR A 56 26.61 45.99 5.28
C THR A 56 25.28 45.25 5.60
N SER A 57 24.10 45.89 5.55
CA SER A 57 23.74 47.31 5.29
C SER A 57 22.37 47.65 5.87
N SER A 58 22.17 48.89 6.32
CA SER A 58 20.85 49.48 6.57
C SER A 58 20.68 50.78 5.78
N THR A 59 19.45 51.04 5.29
CA THR A 59 19.02 52.36 4.81
C THR A 59 17.70 52.73 5.48
N ASN A 60 17.41 54.03 5.59
CA ASN A 60 16.54 54.54 6.64
C ASN A 60 15.55 55.61 6.15
N SER A 61 14.32 55.48 6.65
CA SER A 61 13.40 56.57 7.01
C SER A 61 12.29 57.05 6.03
N LYS A 62 11.08 57.10 6.61
CA LYS A 62 9.97 58.07 6.45
C LYS A 62 9.04 58.00 5.23
N ASN A 63 7.78 57.60 5.49
CA ASN A 63 6.73 58.59 5.76
C ASN A 63 5.57 58.01 6.59
N THR A 64 4.71 58.88 7.14
CA THR A 64 3.73 58.57 8.18
C THR A 64 2.29 58.88 7.74
N ALA A 65 1.34 57.98 8.01
CA ALA A 65 -0.10 58.29 8.08
C ALA A 65 -0.80 57.33 9.06
N LEU A 66 -1.80 57.84 9.79
CA LEU A 66 -2.45 57.16 10.91
C LEU A 66 -3.50 56.13 10.46
N PHE A 67 -3.56 54.99 11.14
CA PHE A 67 -4.81 54.42 11.63
C PHE A 67 -4.58 53.81 13.01
N THR A 68 -5.39 54.20 13.99
CA THR A 68 -5.27 53.77 15.38
C THR A 68 -6.16 52.57 15.67
N ALA A 69 -5.55 51.43 15.99
CA ALA A 69 -6.20 50.32 16.68
C ALA A 69 -5.39 49.98 17.94
N THR A 70 -6.06 49.92 19.09
CA THR A 70 -5.42 49.73 20.40
C THR A 70 -5.04 48.27 20.63
N SER A 71 -3.75 47.95 20.52
CA SER A 71 -3.21 46.63 20.85
C SER A 71 -2.81 46.52 22.33
N SER A 72 -3.46 45.64 23.07
CA SER A 72 -2.99 45.15 24.37
C SER A 72 -2.76 43.64 24.32
N SER A 73 -1.64 43.22 23.72
CA SER A 73 -1.28 41.80 23.55
C SER A 73 0.22 41.60 23.78
N ALA A 74 0.62 41.24 25.01
CA ALA A 74 2.02 41.03 25.36
C ALA A 74 2.28 40.10 26.55
N THR A 75 1.53 38.99 26.70
CA THR A 75 1.90 37.86 27.58
C THR A 75 1.06 36.62 27.27
N THR A 76 1.58 35.64 26.52
CA THR A 76 0.98 34.28 26.46
C THR A 76 1.88 33.16 25.93
N THR A 77 3.07 33.45 25.38
CA THR A 77 3.91 32.45 24.70
C THR A 77 4.84 31.64 25.61
N THR A 78 4.96 31.97 26.90
CA THR A 78 6.01 31.41 27.78
C THR A 78 5.64 30.12 28.52
N THR A 79 4.35 29.84 28.79
CA THR A 79 3.99 28.73 29.72
C THR A 79 3.94 27.35 29.09
N ALA A 80 3.73 27.24 27.77
CA ALA A 80 3.42 25.95 27.13
C ALA A 80 4.69 25.12 26.81
N SER A 81 5.81 25.78 26.51
CA SER A 81 7.11 25.12 26.34
C SER A 81 7.69 24.58 27.64
N GLU A 82 7.38 25.21 28.78
CA GLU A 82 7.88 24.80 30.10
C GLU A 82 7.32 23.43 30.51
N VAL A 83 6.03 23.19 30.25
CA VAL A 83 5.37 21.89 30.52
C VAL A 83 5.92 20.78 29.63
N GLY A 84 6.25 21.06 28.36
CA GLY A 84 6.91 20.10 27.48
C GLY A 84 8.26 19.64 28.06
N VAL A 85 9.07 20.57 28.56
CA VAL A 85 10.35 20.28 29.21
C VAL A 85 10.18 19.49 30.52
N GLU A 86 9.17 19.83 31.34
CA GLU A 86 8.86 19.10 32.58
C GLU A 86 8.44 17.63 32.32
N LEU A 87 7.68 17.38 31.26
CA LEU A 87 7.24 16.04 30.83
C LEU A 87 8.30 15.27 30.01
N GLY A 88 9.46 15.88 29.73
CA GLY A 88 10.51 15.29 28.90
C GLY A 88 10.12 15.10 27.43
N LEU A 89 9.23 15.96 26.92
CA LEU A 89 8.78 16.03 25.54
C LEU A 89 9.69 16.97 24.73
N LYS A 90 9.74 16.78 23.40
CA LYS A 90 10.52 17.61 22.49
C LYS A 90 9.71 18.80 21.96
N TYR A 91 8.40 18.61 21.79
CA TYR A 91 7.48 19.65 21.32
C TYR A 91 6.52 20.09 22.44
N CYS A 92 5.71 21.10 22.16
CA CYS A 92 4.62 21.50 23.05
C CYS A 92 3.63 20.32 23.19
N PRO A 93 3.14 19.97 24.40
CA PRO A 93 2.18 18.87 24.55
C PRO A 93 0.81 19.14 23.92
N ILE A 94 0.45 20.41 23.71
CA ILE A 94 -0.87 20.84 23.20
C ILE A 94 -0.71 22.00 22.22
N ALA A 95 -1.41 21.93 21.09
CA ALA A 95 -1.49 23.00 20.09
C ALA A 95 -2.95 23.42 19.85
N PRO A 96 -3.34 24.69 20.09
CA PRO A 96 -4.63 25.21 19.68
C PRO A 96 -4.77 25.29 18.16
N PHE A 97 -5.99 25.14 17.63
CA PHE A 97 -6.24 25.39 16.20
C PHE A 97 -5.93 26.86 15.86
N GLY A 98 -5.47 27.13 14.63
CA GLY A 98 -5.08 28.48 14.18
C GLY A 98 -3.70 28.97 14.67
N LYS A 99 -2.92 28.13 15.36
CA LYS A 99 -1.52 28.39 15.75
C LYS A 99 -0.68 27.12 15.55
N GLY A 100 -0.52 26.69 14.29
CA GLY A 100 -0.05 25.35 13.95
C GLY A 100 1.04 25.29 12.89
N ASN A 101 2.16 25.97 13.10
CA ASN A 101 3.37 25.79 12.28
C ASN A 101 4.17 24.52 12.67
N GLU A 102 3.53 23.57 13.37
CA GLU A 102 4.11 22.28 13.79
C GLU A 102 3.71 21.16 12.82
N ALA A 103 4.69 20.35 12.41
CA ALA A 103 4.52 19.41 11.32
C ALA A 103 3.63 18.20 11.66
N LYS A 104 3.10 17.53 10.61
CA LYS A 104 2.17 16.39 10.68
C LYS A 104 2.63 15.22 11.56
N HIS A 105 3.92 15.05 11.83
CA HIS A 105 4.41 14.02 12.76
C HIS A 105 4.12 14.34 14.23
N VAL A 106 3.89 15.61 14.59
CA VAL A 106 3.59 16.07 15.97
C VAL A 106 2.08 16.13 16.22
N LEU A 107 1.33 16.81 15.33
CA LEU A 107 -0.11 17.05 15.48
C LEU A 107 -0.99 15.96 14.84
N GLY A 108 -0.37 14.97 14.19
CA GLY A 108 -1.06 14.10 13.26
C GLY A 108 -1.53 14.83 11.99
N GLY A 109 -2.04 14.08 11.02
CA GLY A 109 -2.61 14.64 9.80
C GLY A 109 -3.87 15.48 10.08
N LYS A 110 -4.75 15.01 10.97
CA LYS A 110 -6.01 15.71 11.29
C LYS A 110 -5.78 17.03 12.03
N GLY A 111 -4.93 17.04 13.07
CA GLY A 111 -4.64 18.24 13.87
C GLY A 111 -3.90 19.31 13.08
N ALA A 112 -2.91 18.91 12.26
CA ALA A 112 -2.22 19.84 11.37
C ALA A 112 -3.19 20.48 10.36
N ASN A 113 -4.04 19.68 9.70
CA ASN A 113 -4.99 20.19 8.72
C ASN A 113 -6.08 21.08 9.39
N LEU A 114 -6.52 20.76 10.61
CA LEU A 114 -7.43 21.62 11.39
C LEU A 114 -6.81 22.98 11.71
N ALA A 115 -5.55 23.00 12.16
CA ALA A 115 -4.85 24.25 12.41
C ALA A 115 -4.67 25.08 11.13
N GLU A 116 -4.31 24.43 10.02
CA GLU A 116 -4.14 25.07 8.71
C GLU A 116 -5.45 25.63 8.14
N MET A 117 -6.58 24.93 8.29
CA MET A 117 -7.91 25.46 7.93
C MET A 117 -8.29 26.70 8.75
N SER A 118 -8.00 26.71 10.06
CA SER A 118 -8.23 27.87 10.91
C SER A 118 -7.33 29.06 10.56
N GLU A 119 -6.06 28.83 10.19
CA GLU A 119 -5.15 29.89 9.72
C GLU A 119 -5.58 30.50 8.37
N LEU A 120 -6.29 29.74 7.52
CA LEU A 120 -6.93 30.25 6.30
C LEU A 120 -8.19 31.11 6.57
N GLY A 121 -8.67 31.16 7.81
CA GLY A 121 -9.90 31.87 8.17
C GLY A 121 -11.19 31.12 7.78
N LEU A 122 -11.11 29.80 7.53
CA LEU A 122 -12.31 28.98 7.30
C LEU A 122 -13.09 28.80 8.62
N SER A 123 -14.40 28.57 8.50
CA SER A 123 -15.32 28.34 9.62
C SER A 123 -15.07 27.00 10.33
N VAL A 124 -13.96 26.86 11.06
CA VAL A 124 -13.61 25.66 11.83
C VAL A 124 -14.08 25.81 13.28
N PRO A 125 -14.80 24.83 13.87
CA PRO A 125 -15.13 24.86 15.30
C PRO A 125 -13.86 24.85 16.17
N PRO A 126 -13.77 25.72 17.21
CA PRO A 126 -12.55 25.87 18.00
C PRO A 126 -12.20 24.60 18.80
N GLY A 127 -10.91 24.44 19.07
CA GLY A 127 -10.37 23.24 19.70
C GLY A 127 -8.85 23.24 19.79
N PHE A 128 -8.31 22.10 20.22
CA PHE A 128 -6.88 21.87 20.38
C PHE A 128 -6.49 20.41 20.12
N THR A 129 -5.23 20.20 19.78
CA THR A 129 -4.62 18.89 19.53
C THR A 129 -3.60 18.56 20.63
N ILE A 130 -3.71 17.38 21.24
CA ILE A 130 -2.70 16.77 22.12
C ILE A 130 -1.77 15.91 21.24
N THR A 131 -0.46 16.06 21.40
CA THR A 131 0.52 15.57 20.40
C THR A 131 0.80 14.07 20.43
N THR A 132 1.35 13.55 19.33
CA THR A 132 1.76 12.14 19.19
C THR A 132 2.83 11.71 20.20
N GLU A 133 3.66 12.65 20.70
CA GLU A 133 4.65 12.36 21.75
C GLU A 133 3.98 12.03 23.09
N CYS A 134 2.83 12.66 23.41
CA CYS A 134 2.05 12.30 24.59
C CYS A 134 1.47 10.88 24.49
N CYS A 135 1.04 10.45 23.30
CA CYS A 135 0.64 9.05 23.06
C CYS A 135 1.81 8.08 23.26
N ASN A 136 2.99 8.41 22.70
CA ASN A 136 4.19 7.58 22.86
C ASN A 136 4.55 7.40 24.35
N LYS A 137 4.52 8.50 25.12
CA LYS A 137 4.73 8.47 26.57
C LYS A 137 3.66 7.64 27.28
N PHE A 138 2.38 7.86 27.00
CA PHE A 138 1.27 7.12 27.61
C PHE A 138 1.39 5.61 27.39
N CYS A 139 1.78 5.17 26.18
CA CYS A 139 1.88 3.74 25.84
C CYS A 139 3.18 3.07 26.34
N ASN A 140 4.30 3.79 26.38
CA ASN A 140 5.64 3.19 26.58
C ASN A 140 6.36 3.63 27.87
N ASP A 141 5.90 4.69 28.55
CA ASP A 141 6.51 5.20 29.78
C ASP A 141 5.71 4.76 31.02
N ALA A 142 6.24 3.76 31.73
CA ALA A 142 5.62 3.22 32.94
C ALA A 142 5.40 4.25 34.06
N THR A 143 5.97 5.46 33.96
CA THR A 143 5.71 6.55 34.93
C THR A 143 4.35 7.21 34.76
N TRP A 144 3.65 7.00 33.64
CA TRP A 144 2.31 7.57 33.41
C TRP A 144 1.17 6.66 33.92
N ASP A 145 1.43 5.38 34.17
CA ASP A 145 0.48 4.39 34.72
C ASP A 145 -0.92 4.39 34.05
N ASN A 146 -0.95 4.48 32.72
CA ASN A 146 -2.18 4.63 31.91
C ASN A 146 -3.08 5.82 32.31
N SER A 147 -2.50 6.86 32.91
CA SER A 147 -3.16 8.08 33.37
C SER A 147 -2.50 9.33 32.76
N LEU A 148 -3.21 10.46 32.78
CA LEU A 148 -2.68 11.73 32.29
C LEU A 148 -1.94 12.44 33.45
N PRO A 149 -0.63 12.74 33.32
CA PRO A 149 0.12 13.39 34.40
C PRO A 149 -0.39 14.82 34.62
N LYS A 150 -0.37 15.28 35.87
CA LYS A 150 -0.97 16.56 36.26
C LYS A 150 -0.54 17.77 35.40
N PRO A 151 0.74 17.98 35.04
CA PRO A 151 1.13 19.13 34.19
C PRO A 151 0.47 19.11 32.79
N LEU A 152 0.23 17.92 32.24
CA LEU A 152 -0.53 17.76 30.99
C LEU A 152 -2.00 18.10 31.21
N TRP A 153 -2.61 17.58 32.29
CA TRP A 153 -4.01 17.85 32.62
C TRP A 153 -4.30 19.33 32.87
N ASP A 154 -3.47 20.02 33.66
CA ASP A 154 -3.60 21.46 33.91
C ASP A 154 -3.49 22.27 32.60
N SER A 155 -2.72 21.78 31.61
CA SER A 155 -2.63 22.38 30.27
C SER A 155 -3.85 22.09 29.38
N ILE A 156 -4.46 20.90 29.51
CA ILE A 156 -5.72 20.53 28.83
C ILE A 156 -6.85 21.45 29.33
N ILE A 157 -6.98 21.62 30.66
CA ILE A 157 -8.00 22.51 31.25
C ILE A 157 -7.81 23.95 30.77
N LYS A 158 -6.59 24.49 30.79
CA LYS A 158 -6.30 25.84 30.26
C LYS A 158 -6.64 26.00 28.77
N SER A 159 -6.53 24.93 27.99
CA SER A 159 -6.89 24.93 26.56
C SER A 159 -8.40 24.84 26.35
N LEU A 160 -9.09 24.08 27.21
CA LEU A 160 -10.55 24.03 27.28
C LEU A 160 -11.15 25.38 27.69
N ASP A 161 -10.56 26.11 28.64
CA ASP A 161 -10.98 27.46 29.02
C ASP A 161 -11.01 28.41 27.81
N ALA A 162 -9.99 28.38 26.94
CA ALA A 162 -9.98 29.17 25.71
C ALA A 162 -11.11 28.77 24.73
N VAL A 163 -11.41 27.47 24.60
CA VAL A 163 -12.54 26.99 23.77
C VAL A 163 -13.90 27.42 24.36
N GLN A 164 -14.03 27.46 25.69
CA GLN A 164 -15.24 27.95 26.36
C GLN A 164 -15.45 29.45 26.14
N ASP A 165 -14.38 30.25 26.20
CA ASP A 165 -14.41 31.69 25.87
C ASP A 165 -14.82 31.92 24.40
N ASP A 166 -14.16 31.24 23.45
CA ASP A 166 -14.44 31.36 22.00
C ASP A 166 -15.88 30.94 21.64
N MET A 167 -16.40 29.87 22.26
CA MET A 167 -17.78 29.41 22.07
C MET A 167 -18.80 30.13 22.95
N SER A 168 -18.35 31.01 23.86
CA SER A 168 -19.18 31.65 24.89
C SER A 168 -20.12 30.66 25.61
N SER A 169 -19.63 29.45 25.88
CA SER A 169 -20.39 28.29 26.37
C SER A 169 -19.55 27.46 27.33
N VAL A 170 -20.16 26.86 28.35
CA VAL A 170 -19.42 26.24 29.48
C VAL A 170 -19.61 24.72 29.49
N PHE A 171 -18.50 24.00 29.62
CA PHE A 171 -18.46 22.54 29.60
C PHE A 171 -19.15 21.96 30.85
N GLY A 172 -20.17 21.13 30.65
CA GLY A 172 -21.02 20.61 31.72
C GLY A 172 -22.06 21.58 32.30
N SER A 173 -22.24 22.78 31.72
CA SER A 173 -23.26 23.74 32.18
C SER A 173 -24.68 23.35 31.75
N PRO A 174 -25.66 23.24 32.68
CA PRO A 174 -27.06 22.98 32.33
C PRO A 174 -27.79 24.17 31.70
N GLU A 175 -27.26 25.39 31.74
CA GLU A 175 -27.93 26.57 31.15
C GLU A 175 -27.38 26.89 29.76
N ASN A 176 -26.08 26.70 29.56
CA ASN A 176 -25.40 26.99 28.31
C ASN A 176 -24.29 25.96 28.03
N PRO A 177 -24.68 24.72 27.67
CA PRO A 177 -23.74 23.62 27.53
C PRO A 177 -22.82 23.81 26.33
N LEU A 178 -21.51 23.64 26.58
CA LEU A 178 -20.54 23.23 25.57
C LEU A 178 -20.47 21.70 25.55
N LEU A 179 -20.61 21.10 24.37
CA LEU A 179 -20.26 19.70 24.12
C LEU A 179 -19.00 19.63 23.25
N LEU A 180 -18.26 18.54 23.35
CA LEU A 180 -17.00 18.31 22.65
C LEU A 180 -17.06 17.03 21.79
N SER A 181 -16.20 16.98 20.77
CA SER A 181 -15.79 15.72 20.14
C SER A 181 -14.33 15.44 20.46
N VAL A 182 -14.00 14.15 20.60
CA VAL A 182 -12.64 13.64 20.79
C VAL A 182 -12.32 12.74 19.60
N ARG A 183 -11.41 13.22 18.75
CA ARG A 183 -11.09 12.62 17.43
C ARG A 183 -9.61 12.23 17.37
N SER A 184 -9.35 10.95 17.14
CA SER A 184 -7.99 10.43 16.88
C SER A 184 -7.36 11.04 15.60
N GLY A 185 -6.03 10.99 15.49
CA GLY A 185 -5.33 11.41 14.28
C GLY A 185 -3.83 11.10 14.30
N ALA A 186 -3.41 10.02 13.64
CA ALA A 186 -1.99 9.74 13.42
C ALA A 186 -1.39 10.61 12.29
N ALA A 187 -0.06 10.62 12.16
CA ALA A 187 0.64 11.36 11.11
C ALA A 187 0.29 10.89 9.69
N ILE A 188 0.02 9.59 9.55
CA ILE A 188 -0.50 8.95 8.34
C ILE A 188 -1.99 8.64 8.56
N SER A 189 -2.82 8.82 7.54
CA SER A 189 -4.27 8.63 7.65
C SER A 189 -4.61 7.13 7.73
N MET A 190 -5.17 6.70 8.86
CA MET A 190 -5.68 5.34 9.10
C MET A 190 -7.23 5.40 9.18
N PRO A 191 -7.96 5.47 8.04
CA PRO A 191 -9.42 5.59 8.05
C PRO A 191 -10.07 4.35 8.67
N GLY A 192 -11.15 4.53 9.45
CA GLY A 192 -11.86 3.44 10.15
C GLY A 192 -11.15 2.86 11.38
N MET A 193 -9.83 3.00 11.51
CA MET A 193 -9.05 2.22 12.49
C MET A 193 -9.04 2.71 13.94
N MET A 194 -9.48 3.94 14.18
CA MET A 194 -9.50 4.58 15.50
C MET A 194 -10.75 5.42 15.63
N ASP A 195 -11.53 5.19 16.68
CA ASP A 195 -12.87 5.73 16.79
C ASP A 195 -12.88 7.24 17.10
N THR A 196 -14.07 7.81 17.06
CA THR A 196 -14.37 9.19 17.45
C THR A 196 -15.47 9.16 18.49
N VAL A 197 -15.35 9.96 19.54
CA VAL A 197 -16.43 10.19 20.52
C VAL A 197 -17.06 11.54 20.21
N LEU A 198 -18.38 11.57 19.98
CA LEU A 198 -19.17 12.79 19.77
C LEU A 198 -19.99 13.11 21.03
N ASN A 199 -20.58 14.32 21.09
CA ASN A 199 -21.52 14.72 22.16
C ASN A 199 -20.95 14.65 23.60
N LEU A 200 -19.63 14.65 23.76
CA LEU A 200 -18.96 14.52 25.07
C LEU A 200 -19.24 15.74 25.95
N GLY A 201 -19.51 15.51 27.23
CA GLY A 201 -20.05 16.50 28.16
C GLY A 201 -21.55 16.35 28.44
N MET A 202 -22.24 15.41 27.77
CA MET A 202 -23.62 15.06 28.05
C MET A 202 -23.76 14.35 29.41
N ASN A 203 -24.75 14.79 30.20
CA ASN A 203 -25.16 14.18 31.46
C ASN A 203 -26.62 14.55 31.76
N ASP A 204 -27.17 14.03 32.86
CA ASP A 204 -28.60 14.19 33.17
C ASP A 204 -29.08 15.64 33.36
N LYS A 205 -28.18 16.57 33.68
CA LYS A 205 -28.52 17.99 33.80
C LYS A 205 -28.32 18.73 32.48
N VAL A 206 -27.28 18.36 31.73
CA VAL A 206 -26.92 18.95 30.44
C VAL A 206 -27.96 18.62 29.37
N VAL A 207 -28.52 17.40 29.35
CA VAL A 207 -29.55 17.02 28.38
C VAL A 207 -30.84 17.83 28.54
N GLU A 208 -31.30 18.03 29.79
CA GLU A 208 -32.43 18.92 30.10
C GLU A 208 -32.15 20.37 29.67
N GLY A 209 -30.90 20.82 29.88
CA GLY A 209 -30.44 22.15 29.50
C GLY A 209 -30.45 22.36 27.99
N LEU A 210 -29.89 21.40 27.26
CA LEU A 210 -29.84 21.40 25.81
C LEU A 210 -31.25 21.39 25.22
N ALA A 211 -32.13 20.51 25.71
CA ALA A 211 -33.54 20.45 25.30
C ALA A 211 -34.28 21.79 25.43
N LYS A 212 -34.03 22.54 26.53
CA LYS A 212 -34.60 23.87 26.76
C LYS A 212 -33.97 24.94 25.89
N LYS A 213 -32.66 24.85 25.62
CA LYS A 213 -31.90 25.83 24.81
C LYS A 213 -32.25 25.74 23.32
N THR A 214 -32.54 24.55 22.81
CA THR A 214 -32.82 24.31 21.38
C THR A 214 -34.31 24.25 21.03
N ASP A 215 -35.20 24.30 22.03
CA ASP A 215 -36.65 24.01 21.90
C ASP A 215 -36.93 22.66 21.20
N ASN A 216 -35.97 21.74 21.27
CA ASN A 216 -36.00 20.45 20.57
C ASN A 216 -35.57 19.32 21.53
N PRO A 217 -36.49 18.82 22.38
CA PRO A 217 -36.18 17.78 23.34
C PRO A 217 -35.79 16.45 22.67
N ARG A 218 -36.38 16.14 21.50
CA ARG A 218 -36.04 14.93 20.72
C ARG A 218 -34.55 14.91 20.35
N PHE A 219 -34.03 16.02 19.80
CA PHE A 219 -32.60 16.17 19.48
C PHE A 219 -31.70 15.96 20.70
N ALA A 220 -32.06 16.52 21.85
CA ALA A 220 -31.25 16.43 23.05
C ALA A 220 -31.17 14.99 23.58
N TRP A 221 -32.31 14.28 23.67
CA TRP A 221 -32.36 12.89 24.11
C TRP A 221 -31.71 11.93 23.09
N ASP A 222 -31.90 12.14 21.77
CA ASP A 222 -31.20 11.36 20.73
C ASP A 222 -29.67 11.52 20.82
N SER A 223 -29.21 12.76 20.98
CA SER A 223 -27.78 13.04 21.14
C SER A 223 -27.21 12.42 22.43
N TYR A 224 -28.03 12.27 23.48
CA TYR A 224 -27.60 11.63 24.73
C TYR A 224 -27.61 10.09 24.65
N ARG A 225 -28.60 9.44 24.03
CA ARG A 225 -28.57 7.98 23.81
C ARG A 225 -27.40 7.57 22.91
N ARG A 226 -27.13 8.34 21.85
CA ARG A 226 -25.93 8.14 21.01
C ARG A 226 -24.64 8.31 21.81
N PHE A 227 -24.55 9.30 22.70
CA PHE A 227 -23.38 9.44 23.56
C PHE A 227 -23.19 8.24 24.50
N LEU A 228 -24.27 7.72 25.09
CA LEU A 228 -24.21 6.53 25.96
C LEU A 228 -23.70 5.29 25.20
N GLU A 229 -24.24 5.04 24.01
CA GLU A 229 -23.76 3.96 23.14
C GLU A 229 -22.29 4.14 22.76
N MET A 230 -21.94 5.29 22.17
CA MET A 230 -20.58 5.58 21.69
C MET A 230 -19.55 5.59 22.82
N PHE A 231 -19.84 6.19 23.98
CA PHE A 231 -18.93 6.23 25.12
C PHE A 231 -18.79 4.84 25.74
N GLY A 232 -19.89 4.10 25.90
CA GLY A 232 -19.87 2.73 26.41
C GLY A 232 -19.00 1.82 25.54
N ASN A 233 -19.19 1.87 24.22
CA ASN A 233 -18.45 1.05 23.27
C ASN A 233 -16.98 1.47 23.10
N VAL A 234 -16.72 2.75 22.80
CA VAL A 234 -15.37 3.23 22.44
C VAL A 234 -14.46 3.42 23.66
N VAL A 235 -15.01 3.87 24.80
CA VAL A 235 -14.21 4.29 25.96
C VAL A 235 -14.16 3.21 27.04
N LEU A 236 -15.23 2.41 27.17
CA LEU A 236 -15.38 1.38 28.19
C LEU A 236 -15.42 -0.06 27.63
N GLU A 237 -15.29 -0.23 26.31
CA GLU A 237 -15.24 -1.54 25.62
C GLU A 237 -16.52 -2.40 25.80
N ILE A 238 -17.68 -1.77 26.09
CA ILE A 238 -18.99 -2.45 26.16
C ILE A 238 -19.42 -2.87 24.73
N PRO A 239 -19.78 -4.14 24.47
CA PRO A 239 -20.23 -4.58 23.15
C PRO A 239 -21.44 -3.79 22.64
N ARG A 240 -21.37 -3.28 21.41
CA ARG A 240 -22.41 -2.44 20.80
C ARG A 240 -23.77 -3.13 20.74
N SER A 241 -23.78 -4.44 20.50
CA SER A 241 -24.99 -5.26 20.42
C SER A 241 -25.93 -5.07 21.61
N HIS A 242 -25.41 -4.86 22.82
CA HIS A 242 -26.27 -4.64 24.00
C HIS A 242 -27.05 -3.32 23.98
N PHE A 243 -26.60 -2.32 23.22
CA PHE A 243 -27.35 -1.08 22.99
C PHE A 243 -28.29 -1.22 21.78
N GLU A 244 -27.88 -1.97 20.76
CA GLU A 244 -28.70 -2.28 19.58
C GLU A 244 -29.91 -3.15 19.97
N ASP A 245 -29.72 -4.19 20.79
CA ASP A 245 -30.77 -5.06 21.34
C ASP A 245 -31.88 -4.23 22.03
N GLU A 246 -31.51 -3.31 22.93
CA GLU A 246 -32.44 -2.46 23.68
C GLU A 246 -33.16 -1.42 22.79
N LEU A 247 -32.51 -0.96 21.71
CA LEU A 247 -33.10 -0.06 20.72
C LEU A 247 -34.10 -0.80 19.81
N ASP A 248 -33.76 -2.00 19.37
CA ASP A 248 -34.64 -2.84 18.53
C ASP A 248 -35.84 -3.36 19.32
N ASP A 249 -35.66 -3.78 20.57
CA ASP A 249 -36.76 -4.12 21.49
C ASP A 249 -37.70 -2.91 21.68
N MET A 250 -37.17 -1.70 21.85
CA MET A 250 -37.99 -0.50 21.93
C MET A 250 -38.75 -0.21 20.63
N LYS A 251 -38.11 -0.32 19.46
CA LYS A 251 -38.80 -0.13 18.17
C LYS A 251 -39.93 -1.15 17.99
N TYR A 252 -39.69 -2.40 18.37
CA TYR A 252 -40.70 -3.47 18.36
C TYR A 252 -41.87 -3.18 19.32
N GLU A 253 -41.60 -2.75 20.56
CA GLU A 253 -42.61 -2.37 21.55
C GLU A 253 -43.50 -1.21 21.08
N LYS A 254 -42.91 -0.21 20.41
CA LYS A 254 -43.63 1.00 19.94
C LYS A 254 -44.25 0.80 18.54
N GLY A 255 -43.88 -0.26 17.83
CA GLY A 255 -44.40 -0.60 16.50
C GLY A 255 -43.87 0.30 15.37
N VAL A 256 -42.65 0.80 15.51
CA VAL A 256 -41.97 1.67 14.53
C VAL A 256 -40.86 0.90 13.80
N ASN A 257 -40.48 1.36 12.60
CA ASN A 257 -39.46 0.70 11.79
C ASN A 257 -38.12 1.45 11.77
N GLU A 258 -38.14 2.78 11.92
CA GLU A 258 -36.94 3.61 11.94
C GLU A 258 -36.69 4.23 13.32
N ASP A 259 -35.42 4.42 13.68
CA ASP A 259 -34.99 5.27 14.81
C ASP A 259 -35.55 6.72 14.70
N SER A 260 -35.84 7.17 13.48
CA SER A 260 -36.39 8.50 13.19
C SER A 260 -37.79 8.69 13.81
N ASP A 261 -38.59 7.63 13.87
CA ASP A 261 -39.97 7.62 14.35
C ASP A 261 -40.12 7.70 15.89
N LEU A 262 -39.04 7.47 16.64
CA LEU A 262 -39.07 7.50 18.12
C LEU A 262 -39.33 8.92 18.64
N SER A 263 -40.24 9.03 19.63
CA SER A 263 -40.59 10.29 20.27
C SER A 263 -39.52 10.75 21.29
N ALA A 264 -39.63 11.98 21.78
CA ALA A 264 -38.73 12.49 22.81
C ALA A 264 -38.89 11.71 24.13
N GLU A 265 -40.11 11.28 24.45
CA GLU A 265 -40.45 10.45 25.59
C GLU A 265 -39.86 9.03 25.47
N ASP A 266 -39.92 8.43 24.27
CA ASP A 266 -39.31 7.12 24.01
C ASP A 266 -37.78 7.18 24.12
N LEU A 267 -37.15 8.22 23.57
CA LEU A 267 -35.70 8.42 23.69
C LEU A 267 -35.25 8.68 25.15
N GLN A 268 -36.08 9.32 25.97
CA GLN A 268 -35.83 9.48 27.41
C GLN A 268 -35.95 8.13 28.16
N GLU A 269 -36.90 7.27 27.77
CA GLU A 269 -36.98 5.89 28.23
C GLU A 269 -35.73 5.09 27.81
N LEU A 270 -35.29 5.23 26.56
CA LEU A 270 -34.12 4.53 26.00
C LEU A 270 -32.82 4.94 26.70
N VAL A 271 -32.63 6.22 27.00
CA VAL A 271 -31.51 6.71 27.84
C VAL A 271 -31.48 6.03 29.21
N THR A 272 -32.64 5.65 29.77
CA THR A 272 -32.71 4.90 31.03
C THR A 272 -32.32 3.43 30.83
N ARG A 273 -32.79 2.78 29.75
CA ARG A 273 -32.39 1.41 29.39
C ARG A 273 -30.89 1.32 29.10
N PHE A 274 -30.33 2.25 28.32
CA PHE A 274 -28.90 2.31 27.99
C PHE A 274 -28.02 2.49 29.24
N LYS A 275 -28.47 3.19 30.28
CA LYS A 275 -27.73 3.23 31.56
C LYS A 275 -27.81 1.91 32.32
N ALA A 276 -28.91 1.19 32.24
CA ALA A 276 -29.01 -0.16 32.82
C ALA A 276 -28.01 -1.13 32.14
N VAL A 277 -27.70 -0.97 30.85
CA VAL A 277 -26.63 -1.73 30.17
C VAL A 277 -25.25 -1.52 30.81
N TYR A 278 -24.94 -0.31 31.30
CA TYR A 278 -23.72 -0.09 32.07
C TYR A 278 -23.77 -0.84 33.41
N GLU A 279 -24.92 -0.79 34.10
CA GLU A 279 -25.09 -1.47 35.39
C GLU A 279 -25.02 -3.00 35.27
N THR A 280 -25.49 -3.61 34.17
CA THR A 280 -25.35 -5.06 33.92
C THR A 280 -23.91 -5.49 33.68
N MET A 281 -23.02 -4.55 33.33
CA MET A 281 -21.57 -4.76 33.18
C MET A 281 -20.77 -4.41 34.45
N ASP A 282 -21.44 -4.25 35.60
CA ASP A 282 -20.85 -3.76 36.88
C ASP A 282 -20.19 -2.36 36.76
N MET A 283 -20.63 -1.54 35.80
CA MET A 283 -20.14 -0.18 35.56
C MET A 283 -21.23 0.87 35.88
N GLN A 284 -20.83 2.15 35.98
CA GLN A 284 -21.75 3.27 35.98
C GLN A 284 -21.30 4.31 34.95
N PHE A 285 -22.26 4.93 34.26
CA PHE A 285 -21.98 6.01 33.33
C PHE A 285 -21.46 7.25 34.08
N PRO A 286 -20.26 7.78 33.75
CA PRO A 286 -19.67 8.92 34.45
C PRO A 286 -20.47 10.20 34.18
N GLN A 287 -20.99 10.81 35.24
CA GLN A 287 -21.77 12.05 35.18
C GLN A 287 -20.87 13.31 35.24
N ASP A 288 -19.63 13.17 35.69
CA ASP A 288 -18.62 14.23 35.64
C ASP A 288 -18.05 14.34 34.22
N VAL A 289 -18.21 15.51 33.62
CA VAL A 289 -17.77 15.80 32.25
C VAL A 289 -16.25 15.84 32.12
N LEU A 290 -15.53 16.16 33.20
CA LEU A 290 -14.06 16.14 33.22
C LEU A 290 -13.52 14.71 33.28
N GLU A 291 -14.21 13.82 34.00
CA GLU A 291 -13.93 12.38 33.98
C GLU A 291 -14.17 11.78 32.60
N GLN A 292 -15.31 12.10 31.96
CA GLN A 292 -15.59 11.71 30.56
C GLN A 292 -14.45 12.11 29.60
N LEU A 293 -13.98 13.37 29.68
CA LEU A 293 -12.89 13.89 28.85
C LEU A 293 -11.57 13.13 29.09
N SER A 294 -11.19 12.92 30.36
CA SER A 294 -9.97 12.20 30.71
C SER A 294 -9.99 10.75 30.20
N LEU A 295 -11.12 10.05 30.40
CA LEU A 295 -11.29 8.67 29.95
C LEU A 295 -11.22 8.56 28.42
N SER A 296 -11.83 9.51 27.69
CA SER A 296 -11.86 9.49 26.22
C SER A 296 -10.48 9.78 25.61
N ILE A 297 -9.69 10.68 26.19
CA ILE A 297 -8.29 10.91 25.79
C ILE A 297 -7.46 9.64 26.04
N GLY A 298 -7.62 9.00 27.21
CA GLY A 298 -6.95 7.74 27.53
C GLY A 298 -7.34 6.59 26.58
N ALA A 299 -8.62 6.48 26.19
CA ALA A 299 -9.09 5.49 25.23
C ALA A 299 -8.46 5.67 23.85
N VAL A 300 -8.35 6.90 23.33
CA VAL A 300 -7.68 7.16 22.04
C VAL A 300 -6.20 6.75 22.07
N PHE A 301 -5.48 7.02 23.17
CA PHE A 301 -4.10 6.55 23.32
C PHE A 301 -4.00 5.02 23.43
N LYS A 302 -4.89 4.36 24.17
CA LYS A 302 -4.95 2.88 24.22
C LYS A 302 -5.23 2.27 22.84
N GLY A 303 -6.18 2.85 22.10
CA GLY A 303 -6.58 2.40 20.76
C GLY A 303 -5.44 2.36 19.74
N TRP A 304 -4.38 3.16 19.93
CA TRP A 304 -3.16 3.08 19.12
C TRP A 304 -2.48 1.70 19.19
N MET A 305 -2.54 1.04 20.35
CA MET A 305 -1.99 -0.29 20.61
C MET A 305 -3.05 -1.41 20.48
N GLY A 306 -4.27 -1.07 20.04
CA GLY A 306 -5.33 -2.05 19.80
C GLY A 306 -4.98 -3.03 18.66
N PRO A 307 -5.44 -4.30 18.71
CA PRO A 307 -5.11 -5.32 17.70
C PRO A 307 -5.39 -4.87 16.27
N ARG A 308 -6.56 -4.26 16.00
CA ARG A 308 -6.93 -3.73 14.68
C ARG A 308 -5.93 -2.68 14.16
N ALA A 309 -5.48 -1.77 15.02
CA ALA A 309 -4.56 -0.70 14.66
C ALA A 309 -3.13 -1.21 14.41
N ILE A 310 -2.69 -2.24 15.16
CA ILE A 310 -1.45 -2.97 14.91
C ILE A 310 -1.53 -3.66 13.53
N LYS A 311 -2.59 -4.44 13.29
CA LYS A 311 -2.77 -5.19 12.05
C LYS A 311 -2.86 -4.29 10.81
N TYR A 312 -3.56 -3.16 10.87
CA TYR A 312 -3.60 -2.19 9.77
C TYR A 312 -2.21 -1.63 9.46
N ARG A 313 -1.41 -1.31 10.49
CA ARG A 313 -0.02 -0.86 10.30
C ARG A 313 0.89 -1.95 9.74
N GLU A 314 0.62 -3.22 10.00
CA GLU A 314 1.33 -4.34 9.37
C GLU A 314 0.97 -4.48 7.89
N VAL A 315 -0.33 -4.45 7.54
CA VAL A 315 -0.82 -4.57 6.15
C VAL A 315 -0.34 -3.41 5.27
N GLU A 316 -0.41 -2.17 5.77
CA GLU A 316 0.02 -0.96 5.05
C GLU A 316 1.53 -0.68 5.19
N ASN A 317 2.28 -1.57 5.85
CA ASN A 317 3.69 -1.40 6.21
C ASN A 317 4.05 -0.05 6.89
N ILE A 318 3.13 0.47 7.71
CA ILE A 318 3.30 1.72 8.46
C ILE A 318 4.16 1.47 9.70
N ARG A 319 5.45 1.73 9.58
CA ARG A 319 6.45 1.63 10.67
C ARG A 319 6.87 3.00 11.18
N ASN A 320 7.57 3.03 12.32
CA ASN A 320 8.24 4.21 12.89
C ASN A 320 7.37 5.45 13.24
N LEU A 321 6.05 5.30 13.39
CA LEU A 321 5.19 6.34 13.94
C LEU A 321 5.26 6.38 15.47
N LEU A 322 5.34 7.59 16.04
CA LEU A 322 5.40 7.82 17.49
C LEU A 322 4.11 7.40 18.22
N GLY A 323 2.95 7.64 17.60
CA GLY A 323 1.65 7.50 18.23
C GLY A 323 0.54 8.17 17.41
N THR A 324 -0.65 8.25 18.00
CA THR A 324 -1.77 9.05 17.49
C THR A 324 -1.91 10.36 18.26
N ALA A 325 -2.34 11.43 17.61
CA ALA A 325 -2.72 12.68 18.28
C ALA A 325 -4.20 12.63 18.68
N VAL A 326 -4.59 13.45 19.66
CA VAL A 326 -5.99 13.57 20.12
C VAL A 326 -6.48 14.98 19.86
N ASN A 327 -7.50 15.12 19.03
CA ASN A 327 -8.10 16.41 18.69
C ASN A 327 -9.39 16.58 19.52
N VAL A 328 -9.41 17.59 20.38
CA VAL A 328 -10.57 17.96 21.20
C VAL A 328 -11.18 19.22 20.58
N GLN A 329 -12.41 19.12 20.10
CA GLN A 329 -13.05 20.15 19.29
C GLN A 329 -14.49 20.41 19.74
N ALA A 330 -14.92 21.68 19.76
CA ALA A 330 -16.30 22.04 20.06
C ALA A 330 -17.30 21.37 19.10
N MET A 331 -18.39 20.84 19.63
CA MET A 331 -19.46 20.25 18.81
C MET A 331 -20.22 21.32 18.01
N VAL A 332 -20.56 20.94 16.78
CA VAL A 332 -21.60 21.56 15.96
C VAL A 332 -22.55 20.47 15.48
N PHE A 333 -23.82 20.79 15.30
CA PHE A 333 -24.89 19.80 15.19
C PHE A 333 -25.63 19.90 13.86
N GLY A 334 -25.51 18.85 13.04
CA GLY A 334 -26.30 18.70 11.81
C GLY A 334 -27.73 18.23 12.03
N ASN A 335 -28.11 17.85 13.25
CA ASN A 335 -29.39 17.25 13.64
C ASN A 335 -30.29 18.16 14.49
N MET A 336 -30.19 19.49 14.31
CA MET A 336 -31.05 20.48 14.98
C MET A 336 -32.36 20.79 14.23
N GLY A 337 -32.69 20.06 13.17
CA GLY A 337 -33.85 20.32 12.30
C GLY A 337 -33.45 20.56 10.83
N ASP A 338 -34.41 20.99 10.03
CA ASP A 338 -34.29 20.99 8.55
C ASP A 338 -33.34 22.07 8.00
N THR A 339 -32.94 23.05 8.82
CA THR A 339 -31.90 24.05 8.49
C THR A 339 -30.49 23.60 8.89
N SER A 340 -30.34 22.36 9.34
CA SER A 340 -29.07 21.75 9.73
C SER A 340 -28.83 20.46 8.94
N GLY A 341 -27.57 20.09 8.78
CA GLY A 341 -27.18 18.89 8.05
C GLY A 341 -25.70 18.60 8.15
N THR A 342 -25.24 17.55 7.50
CA THR A 342 -23.84 17.14 7.53
C THR A 342 -23.49 16.39 6.25
N GLY A 343 -22.24 16.44 5.83
CA GLY A 343 -21.82 15.76 4.60
C GLY A 343 -20.33 15.53 4.50
N VAL A 344 -19.99 14.71 3.50
CA VAL A 344 -18.62 14.34 3.12
C VAL A 344 -18.50 14.57 1.61
N SER A 345 -17.47 15.30 1.18
CA SER A 345 -17.30 15.63 -0.23
C SER A 345 -15.84 15.73 -0.63
N PHE A 346 -15.59 15.34 -1.87
CA PHE A 346 -14.33 15.49 -2.58
C PHE A 346 -14.42 16.68 -3.53
N SER A 347 -13.35 17.49 -3.59
CA SER A 347 -13.29 18.67 -4.46
C SER A 347 -13.26 18.35 -5.97
N ARG A 348 -12.99 17.08 -6.31
CA ARG A 348 -13.04 16.46 -7.65
C ARG A 348 -13.47 15.00 -7.50
N GLU A 349 -14.02 14.39 -8.54
CA GLU A 349 -14.48 12.99 -8.51
C GLU A 349 -13.30 12.01 -8.24
N PRO A 350 -13.23 11.30 -7.10
CA PRO A 350 -12.15 10.36 -6.78
C PRO A 350 -12.01 9.13 -7.71
N ASN A 351 -12.97 8.77 -8.57
CA ASN A 351 -12.82 7.62 -9.48
C ASN A 351 -12.31 8.02 -10.88
N ILE A 352 -12.96 9.01 -11.52
CA ILE A 352 -12.62 9.47 -12.88
C ILE A 352 -11.84 10.79 -12.95
N GLY A 353 -11.75 11.55 -11.85
CA GLY A 353 -11.00 12.79 -11.76
C GLY A 353 -11.61 14.00 -12.46
N THR A 354 -12.93 14.01 -12.72
CA THR A 354 -13.62 15.19 -13.24
C THR A 354 -13.63 16.31 -12.21
N ARG A 355 -13.56 17.56 -12.69
CA ARG A 355 -13.48 18.78 -11.87
C ARG A 355 -14.86 19.23 -11.42
N GLU A 356 -15.54 18.36 -10.69
CA GLU A 356 -16.90 18.50 -10.18
C GLU A 356 -16.91 18.12 -8.70
N LEU A 357 -17.70 18.81 -7.88
CA LEU A 357 -17.86 18.42 -6.48
C LEU A 357 -18.58 17.07 -6.41
N PHE A 358 -17.91 16.08 -5.84
CA PHE A 358 -18.46 14.75 -5.63
C PHE A 358 -18.68 14.54 -4.13
N GLY A 359 -19.75 13.87 -3.72
CA GLY A 359 -20.02 13.68 -2.30
C GLY A 359 -21.49 13.52 -1.95
N GLU A 360 -21.72 13.33 -0.66
CA GLU A 360 -22.99 12.95 -0.08
C GLU A 360 -23.29 13.81 1.16
N PHE A 361 -24.55 14.17 1.36
CA PHE A 361 -25.02 14.90 2.55
C PHE A 361 -26.37 14.38 3.05
N LEU A 362 -26.68 14.67 4.31
CA LEU A 362 -27.98 14.43 4.93
C LEU A 362 -28.45 15.68 5.69
N ILE A 363 -29.73 16.01 5.53
CA ILE A 363 -30.43 17.01 6.33
C ILE A 363 -30.90 16.36 7.64
N ASN A 364 -30.79 17.13 8.74
CA ASN A 364 -31.20 16.72 10.08
C ASN A 364 -30.55 15.39 10.51
N ALA A 365 -29.21 15.35 10.54
CA ALA A 365 -28.39 14.16 10.72
C ALA A 365 -27.02 14.45 11.37
N GLN A 366 -26.37 13.44 11.95
CA GLN A 366 -24.97 13.51 12.39
C GLN A 366 -24.06 12.76 11.40
N GLY A 367 -22.74 13.03 11.43
CA GLY A 367 -21.80 12.47 10.45
C GLY A 367 -21.75 10.94 10.42
N GLU A 368 -22.09 10.30 11.55
CA GLU A 368 -22.31 8.86 11.65
C GLU A 368 -23.37 8.35 10.67
N ASP A 369 -24.51 9.04 10.54
CA ASP A 369 -25.64 8.62 9.70
C ASP A 369 -25.28 8.61 8.20
N VAL A 370 -24.31 9.45 7.79
CA VAL A 370 -23.78 9.50 6.42
C VAL A 370 -22.80 8.35 6.15
N VAL A 371 -22.05 7.91 7.16
CA VAL A 371 -21.03 6.86 7.03
C VAL A 371 -21.64 5.45 7.14
N SER A 372 -22.61 5.26 8.04
CA SER A 372 -23.32 3.98 8.22
C SER A 372 -24.27 3.68 7.06
N GLY A 373 -24.79 4.71 6.38
CA GLY A 373 -25.75 4.52 5.28
C GLY A 373 -27.11 3.98 5.72
N VAL A 374 -27.43 4.02 7.01
CA VAL A 374 -28.76 3.67 7.56
C VAL A 374 -29.86 4.54 6.94
N ARG A 375 -29.54 5.82 6.66
CA ARG A 375 -30.34 6.70 5.81
C ARG A 375 -29.63 6.88 4.48
N THR A 376 -30.35 6.72 3.37
CA THR A 376 -29.80 6.94 2.02
C THR A 376 -29.29 8.38 1.87
N PRO A 377 -27.98 8.61 1.68
CA PRO A 377 -27.44 9.96 1.53
C PRO A 377 -27.86 10.61 0.20
N ARG A 378 -27.94 11.94 0.18
CA ARG A 378 -28.27 12.72 -1.02
C ARG A 378 -27.00 13.26 -1.70
N PRO A 379 -26.92 13.32 -3.04
CA PRO A 379 -25.78 13.90 -3.74
C PRO A 379 -25.53 15.37 -3.37
N ILE A 380 -24.27 15.74 -3.16
CA ILE A 380 -23.87 17.10 -2.74
C ILE A 380 -24.36 18.23 -3.67
N SER A 381 -24.66 17.92 -4.94
CA SER A 381 -25.27 18.86 -5.88
C SER A 381 -26.66 19.36 -5.45
N GLU A 382 -27.46 18.52 -4.78
CA GLU A 382 -28.80 18.93 -4.33
C GLU A 382 -28.77 19.94 -3.18
N LEU A 383 -27.62 20.14 -2.53
CA LEU A 383 -27.44 21.18 -1.52
C LEU A 383 -27.53 22.59 -2.14
N GLU A 384 -27.30 22.75 -3.46
CA GLU A 384 -27.51 24.02 -4.17
C GLU A 384 -28.99 24.45 -4.16
N ASP A 385 -29.91 23.49 -4.30
CA ASP A 385 -31.35 23.75 -4.27
C ASP A 385 -31.89 23.96 -2.84
N GLU A 386 -31.40 23.18 -1.88
CA GLU A 386 -31.86 23.20 -0.48
C GLU A 386 -31.31 24.40 0.31
N MET A 387 -30.01 24.70 0.17
CA MET A 387 -29.32 25.74 0.96
C MET A 387 -28.30 26.53 0.09
N PRO A 388 -28.76 27.33 -0.89
CA PRO A 388 -27.91 27.93 -1.93
C PRO A 388 -26.77 28.82 -1.40
N GLU A 389 -26.97 29.56 -0.30
CA GLU A 389 -25.89 30.39 0.27
C GLU A 389 -24.81 29.55 0.96
N VAL A 390 -25.20 28.47 1.64
CA VAL A 390 -24.28 27.51 2.26
C VAL A 390 -23.50 26.76 1.18
N TYR A 391 -24.15 26.36 0.09
CA TYR A 391 -23.51 25.72 -1.05
C TYR A 391 -22.46 26.64 -1.70
N LYS A 392 -22.75 27.93 -1.88
CA LYS A 392 -21.77 28.91 -2.40
C LYS A 392 -20.56 29.06 -1.48
N GLU A 393 -20.76 29.16 -0.17
CA GLU A 393 -19.66 29.20 0.82
C GLU A 393 -18.83 27.92 0.73
N PHE A 394 -19.48 26.75 0.64
CA PHE A 394 -18.82 25.46 0.53
C PHE A 394 -17.99 25.33 -0.76
N VAL A 395 -18.51 25.75 -1.91
CA VAL A 395 -17.79 25.76 -3.20
C VAL A 395 -16.54 26.65 -3.13
N GLU A 396 -16.60 27.80 -2.47
CA GLU A 396 -15.44 28.68 -2.34
C GLU A 396 -14.41 28.12 -1.34
N ASN A 397 -14.86 27.56 -0.21
CA ASN A 397 -13.98 26.85 0.74
C ASN A 397 -13.23 25.69 0.06
N ASN A 398 -13.89 24.92 -0.81
CA ASN A 398 -13.25 23.88 -1.61
C ASN A 398 -12.11 24.42 -2.50
N ARG A 399 -12.30 25.58 -3.16
CA ARG A 399 -11.27 26.21 -4.00
C ARG A 399 -10.08 26.70 -3.18
N ILE A 400 -10.33 27.32 -2.03
CA ILE A 400 -9.29 27.76 -1.09
C ILE A 400 -8.45 26.56 -0.65
N LEU A 401 -9.11 25.46 -0.30
CA LEU A 401 -8.47 24.21 0.10
C LEU A 401 -7.63 23.58 -1.02
N GLU A 402 -8.18 23.42 -2.24
CA GLU A 402 -7.40 22.91 -3.38
C GLU A 402 -6.17 23.77 -3.69
N ALA A 403 -6.33 25.10 -3.70
CA ALA A 403 -5.25 26.02 -4.01
C ALA A 403 -4.13 25.99 -2.94
N LYS A 404 -4.51 25.87 -1.66
CA LYS A 404 -3.60 25.81 -0.54
C LYS A 404 -2.85 24.48 -0.45
N PHE A 405 -3.56 23.36 -0.53
CA PHE A 405 -2.97 22.01 -0.44
C PHE A 405 -2.39 21.52 -1.78
N ARG A 406 -2.61 22.27 -2.87
CA ARG A 406 -2.15 21.97 -4.24
C ARG A 406 -2.59 20.58 -4.70
N ASP A 407 -3.78 20.14 -4.29
CA ASP A 407 -4.30 18.79 -4.52
C ASP A 407 -5.82 18.70 -4.29
N MET A 408 -6.48 17.70 -4.87
CA MET A 408 -7.86 17.36 -4.55
C MET A 408 -8.00 16.97 -3.08
N GLN A 409 -9.03 17.50 -2.43
CA GLN A 409 -9.31 17.34 -1.00
C GLN A 409 -10.57 16.51 -0.77
N ASP A 410 -10.54 15.72 0.30
CA ASP A 410 -11.63 14.99 0.95
C ASP A 410 -11.97 15.75 2.24
N ILE A 411 -13.22 16.19 2.34
CA ILE A 411 -13.68 17.22 3.27
C ILE A 411 -14.93 16.73 4.03
N GLU A 412 -14.90 16.87 5.35
CA GLU A 412 -16.07 16.68 6.22
C GLU A 412 -16.61 18.06 6.64
N PHE A 413 -17.92 18.27 6.54
CA PHE A 413 -18.56 19.52 6.94
C PHE A 413 -19.89 19.28 7.66
N THR A 414 -20.30 20.25 8.46
CA THR A 414 -21.60 20.29 9.14
C THR A 414 -22.21 21.67 8.98
N ILE A 415 -23.52 21.71 8.79
CA ILE A 415 -24.34 22.90 8.71
C ILE A 415 -25.17 22.92 10.00
N GLN A 416 -25.07 23.98 10.79
CA GLN A 416 -25.91 24.18 11.96
C GLN A 416 -26.70 25.48 11.77
N GLU A 417 -28.02 25.37 11.71
CA GLU A 417 -28.96 26.49 11.58
C GLU A 417 -28.60 27.46 10.43
N GLY A 418 -28.25 26.90 9.27
CA GLY A 418 -27.85 27.65 8.07
C GLY A 418 -26.41 28.20 8.08
N LYS A 419 -25.58 27.89 9.08
CA LYS A 419 -24.15 28.26 9.12
C LYS A 419 -23.26 27.04 8.83
N LEU A 420 -22.34 27.20 7.87
CA LEU A 420 -21.35 26.18 7.50
C LEU A 420 -20.22 26.09 8.53
N TYR A 421 -19.79 24.86 8.81
CA TYR A 421 -18.59 24.54 9.57
C TYR A 421 -17.75 23.46 8.88
N MET A 422 -16.45 23.72 8.74
CA MET A 422 -15.48 22.80 8.16
C MET A 422 -14.87 21.95 9.28
N LEU A 423 -15.10 20.64 9.28
CA LEU A 423 -14.68 19.73 10.35
C LEU A 423 -13.37 19.01 10.05
N GLN A 424 -13.10 18.73 8.78
CA GLN A 424 -11.89 18.04 8.35
C GLN A 424 -11.60 18.37 6.89
N THR A 425 -10.31 18.40 6.55
CA THR A 425 -9.83 18.26 5.17
C THR A 425 -8.64 17.30 5.17
N ARG A 426 -8.41 16.60 4.07
CA ARG A 426 -7.20 15.83 3.77
C ARG A 426 -7.06 15.64 2.27
N ASN A 427 -5.86 15.35 1.75
CA ASN A 427 -5.71 14.93 0.36
C ASN A 427 -6.56 13.68 0.12
N GLY A 428 -7.52 13.74 -0.80
CA GLY A 428 -8.49 12.67 -0.97
C GLY A 428 -7.90 11.43 -1.64
N LYS A 429 -8.18 10.26 -1.07
CA LYS A 429 -7.92 8.96 -1.71
C LYS A 429 -8.70 8.86 -3.02
N ARG A 430 -8.10 8.26 -4.04
CA ARG A 430 -8.60 8.26 -5.43
C ARG A 430 -8.11 7.04 -6.18
N GLY A 431 -8.85 6.63 -7.21
CA GLY A 431 -8.42 5.58 -8.13
C GLY A 431 -7.35 6.09 -9.11
N GLY A 432 -6.68 5.15 -9.80
CA GLY A 432 -5.58 5.44 -10.71
C GLY A 432 -5.92 6.42 -11.84
N GLU A 433 -7.11 6.28 -12.43
CA GLU A 433 -7.60 7.14 -13.52
C GLU A 433 -7.79 8.58 -13.03
N ALA A 434 -8.45 8.77 -11.89
CA ALA A 434 -8.55 10.06 -11.22
C ALA A 434 -7.19 10.65 -10.83
N ALA A 435 -6.26 9.86 -10.30
CA ALA A 435 -4.94 10.36 -9.90
C ALA A 435 -4.21 11.05 -11.07
N VAL A 436 -4.18 10.39 -12.23
CA VAL A 436 -3.54 10.91 -13.44
C VAL A 436 -4.33 12.09 -14.02
N LYS A 437 -5.66 12.01 -14.06
CA LYS A 437 -6.52 13.09 -14.56
C LYS A 437 -6.38 14.37 -13.74
N ILE A 438 -6.47 14.26 -12.41
CA ILE A 438 -6.33 15.38 -11.48
C ILE A 438 -4.92 15.98 -11.58
N ALA A 439 -3.87 15.16 -11.66
CA ALA A 439 -2.51 15.65 -11.81
C ALA A 439 -2.31 16.46 -13.11
N VAL A 440 -2.88 16.02 -14.24
CA VAL A 440 -2.83 16.74 -15.52
C VAL A 440 -3.68 18.02 -15.49
N ASP A 441 -4.84 17.99 -14.86
CA ASP A 441 -5.70 19.17 -14.70
C ASP A 441 -5.05 20.24 -13.83
N LEU A 442 -4.47 19.87 -12.67
CA LEU A 442 -3.79 20.82 -11.78
C LEU A 442 -2.59 21.51 -12.45
N VAL A 443 -1.90 20.83 -13.38
CA VAL A 443 -0.87 21.45 -14.23
C VAL A 443 -1.49 22.41 -15.25
N SER A 444 -2.60 22.02 -15.87
CA SER A 444 -3.32 22.83 -16.86
C SER A 444 -3.96 24.09 -16.25
N GLU A 445 -4.36 24.01 -14.98
CA GLU A 445 -4.86 25.11 -14.15
C GLU A 445 -3.73 26.00 -13.59
N GLY A 446 -2.46 25.63 -13.78
CA GLY A 446 -1.30 26.35 -13.27
C GLY A 446 -1.11 26.26 -11.75
N LEU A 447 -1.82 25.34 -11.08
CA LEU A 447 -1.70 25.13 -9.64
C LEU A 447 -0.42 24.38 -9.28
N ILE A 448 0.05 23.44 -10.11
CA ILE A 448 1.29 22.69 -9.90
C ILE A 448 2.15 22.61 -11.18
N SER A 449 3.44 22.34 -11.01
CA SER A 449 4.36 21.99 -12.10
C SER A 449 4.21 20.53 -12.55
N LYS A 450 4.68 20.20 -13.76
CA LYS A 450 4.79 18.80 -14.23
C LYS A 450 5.58 17.92 -13.25
N ASN A 451 6.63 18.47 -12.65
CA ASN A 451 7.50 17.78 -11.70
C ASN A 451 6.75 17.42 -10.40
N GLU A 452 5.95 18.34 -9.87
CA GLU A 452 5.05 18.06 -8.73
C GLU A 452 3.96 17.04 -9.11
N ALA A 453 3.41 17.11 -10.33
CA ALA A 453 2.44 16.14 -10.83
C ALA A 453 3.00 14.70 -10.88
N ILE A 454 4.23 14.53 -11.35
CA ILE A 454 4.95 13.25 -11.36
C ILE A 454 5.16 12.70 -9.94
N LYS A 455 5.46 13.57 -8.96
CA LYS A 455 5.58 13.19 -7.53
C LYS A 455 4.25 12.82 -6.88
N LYS A 456 3.11 13.35 -7.36
CA LYS A 456 1.77 13.09 -6.79
C LYS A 456 1.10 11.80 -7.28
N VAL A 457 1.39 11.34 -8.49
CA VAL A 457 0.87 10.06 -8.98
C VAL A 457 1.72 8.94 -8.39
N LEU A 458 1.21 8.26 -7.37
CA LEU A 458 1.84 7.08 -6.79
C LEU A 458 1.97 5.92 -7.80
N PRO A 459 3.02 5.07 -7.71
CA PRO A 459 3.18 3.89 -8.58
C PRO A 459 1.97 2.94 -8.57
N GLU A 460 1.31 2.79 -7.43
CA GLU A 460 0.15 1.92 -7.23
C GLU A 460 -1.07 2.42 -8.02
N HIS A 461 -1.22 3.75 -8.20
CA HIS A 461 -2.24 4.32 -9.09
C HIS A 461 -2.04 3.88 -10.55
N LEU A 462 -0.79 3.65 -10.97
CA LEU A 462 -0.49 3.19 -12.32
C LEU A 462 -0.69 1.67 -12.46
N ASP A 463 -0.45 0.89 -11.41
CA ASP A 463 -0.79 -0.53 -11.35
C ASP A 463 -2.30 -0.77 -11.45
N GLN A 464 -3.11 0.07 -10.79
CA GLN A 464 -4.58 0.07 -10.94
C GLN A 464 -5.04 0.34 -12.38
N LEU A 465 -4.33 1.20 -13.12
CA LEU A 465 -4.58 1.44 -14.55
C LEU A 465 -4.14 0.27 -15.44
N LEU A 466 -3.39 -0.68 -14.88
CA LEU A 466 -2.94 -1.93 -15.51
C LEU A 466 -3.78 -3.15 -15.06
N HIS A 467 -4.69 -3.00 -14.10
CA HIS A 467 -5.64 -4.04 -13.71
C HIS A 467 -6.60 -4.42 -14.85
N PRO A 468 -7.07 -5.69 -14.90
CA PRO A 468 -7.98 -6.13 -15.95
C PRO A 468 -9.29 -5.34 -15.99
N ARG A 469 -9.85 -5.16 -17.19
CA ARG A 469 -11.18 -4.58 -17.43
C ARG A 469 -12.03 -5.56 -18.23
N PHE A 470 -13.36 -5.48 -18.14
CA PHE A 470 -14.22 -6.22 -19.06
C PHE A 470 -14.14 -5.58 -20.46
N PRO A 471 -13.70 -6.30 -21.51
CA PRO A 471 -13.46 -5.70 -22.84
C PRO A 471 -14.74 -5.29 -23.56
N ASP A 472 -15.87 -5.92 -23.21
CA ASP A 472 -17.00 -6.11 -24.12
C ASP A 472 -18.35 -5.85 -23.43
N VAL A 473 -18.44 -4.78 -22.64
CA VAL A 473 -19.66 -4.40 -21.89
C VAL A 473 -20.90 -4.13 -22.75
N GLU A 474 -20.72 -3.95 -24.06
CA GLU A 474 -21.79 -3.80 -25.05
C GLU A 474 -22.31 -5.14 -25.60
N GLN A 475 -21.55 -6.24 -25.44
CA GLN A 475 -21.93 -7.54 -25.99
C GLN A 475 -23.12 -8.15 -25.25
N LYS A 476 -23.91 -8.95 -25.98
CA LYS A 476 -25.12 -9.58 -25.45
C LYS A 476 -24.81 -10.55 -24.30
N GLU A 477 -23.70 -11.29 -24.38
CA GLU A 477 -23.31 -12.27 -23.35
C GLU A 477 -22.98 -11.60 -22.01
N TYR A 478 -22.31 -10.44 -22.04
CA TYR A 478 -22.09 -9.62 -20.85
C TYR A 478 -23.42 -9.07 -20.30
N ARG A 479 -24.26 -8.49 -21.17
CA ARG A 479 -25.55 -7.88 -20.78
C ARG A 479 -26.55 -8.89 -20.22
N ASP A 480 -26.64 -10.08 -20.82
CA ASP A 480 -27.50 -11.18 -20.37
C ASP A 480 -27.02 -11.75 -19.02
N ALA A 481 -25.75 -11.53 -18.63
CA ALA A 481 -25.19 -12.00 -17.36
C ALA A 481 -25.30 -10.96 -16.22
N VAL A 482 -25.68 -9.71 -16.48
CA VAL A 482 -25.92 -8.71 -15.43
C VAL A 482 -27.17 -9.12 -14.64
N ILE A 483 -26.99 -9.39 -13.35
CA ILE A 483 -28.08 -9.77 -12.43
C ILE A 483 -28.76 -8.51 -11.87
N THR A 484 -27.95 -7.57 -11.40
CA THR A 484 -28.41 -6.36 -10.70
C THR A 484 -27.29 -5.31 -10.66
N ARG A 485 -27.56 -4.15 -10.04
CA ARG A 485 -26.61 -3.04 -9.88
C ARG A 485 -26.62 -2.48 -8.46
N GLY A 486 -25.44 -2.11 -7.97
CA GLY A 486 -25.24 -1.22 -6.83
C GLY A 486 -24.52 0.06 -7.24
N LEU A 487 -23.98 0.77 -6.26
CA LEU A 487 -23.16 1.98 -6.45
C LEU A 487 -21.74 1.60 -6.91
N PRO A 488 -21.17 2.24 -7.95
CA PRO A 488 -19.82 1.97 -8.49
C PRO A 488 -18.72 2.54 -7.57
N ALA A 489 -18.57 1.94 -6.38
CA ALA A 489 -17.80 2.48 -5.28
C ALA A 489 -16.28 2.57 -5.55
N SER A 490 -15.72 1.63 -6.31
CA SER A 490 -14.31 1.62 -6.69
C SER A 490 -14.14 0.90 -8.04
N PRO A 491 -13.47 1.50 -9.04
CA PRO A 491 -13.46 1.01 -10.42
C PRO A 491 -12.64 -0.28 -10.62
N GLY A 492 -12.94 -1.00 -11.70
CA GLY A 492 -12.20 -2.18 -12.18
C GLY A 492 -13.08 -3.42 -12.34
N ALA A 493 -12.47 -4.52 -12.81
CA ALA A 493 -13.15 -5.81 -12.99
C ALA A 493 -12.61 -6.86 -12.00
N ALA A 494 -13.49 -7.43 -11.18
CA ALA A 494 -13.16 -8.54 -10.28
C ALA A 494 -13.94 -9.79 -10.70
N VAL A 495 -13.29 -10.96 -10.57
CA VAL A 495 -13.89 -12.27 -10.85
C VAL A 495 -13.40 -13.24 -9.78
N GLY A 496 -14.32 -13.91 -9.09
CA GLY A 496 -13.94 -14.81 -8.01
C GLY A 496 -15.12 -15.55 -7.40
N ARG A 497 -14.82 -16.39 -6.40
CA ARG A 497 -15.83 -17.13 -5.64
C ARG A 497 -16.38 -16.30 -4.48
N ILE A 498 -17.68 -16.34 -4.26
CA ILE A 498 -18.33 -15.72 -3.10
C ILE A 498 -17.71 -16.25 -1.81
N ALA A 499 -17.33 -15.35 -0.91
CA ALA A 499 -16.87 -15.62 0.44
C ALA A 499 -17.51 -14.61 1.40
N MET A 500 -18.14 -15.10 2.48
CA MET A 500 -19.00 -14.30 3.35
C MET A 500 -18.37 -13.97 4.70
N SER A 501 -17.22 -14.60 5.02
CA SER A 501 -16.41 -14.29 6.21
C SER A 501 -14.97 -13.91 5.86
N ASN A 502 -14.33 -13.11 6.73
CA ASN A 502 -12.93 -12.70 6.60
C ASN A 502 -11.98 -13.92 6.54
N GLU A 503 -12.19 -14.90 7.43
CA GLU A 503 -11.41 -16.14 7.47
C GLU A 503 -11.48 -16.91 6.15
N LYS A 504 -12.66 -16.96 5.52
CA LYS A 504 -12.86 -17.64 4.25
C LYS A 504 -12.10 -16.96 3.11
N VAL A 505 -12.12 -15.63 3.06
CA VAL A 505 -11.36 -14.86 2.06
C VAL A 505 -9.86 -15.10 2.22
N VAL A 506 -9.35 -15.07 3.46
CA VAL A 506 -7.92 -15.31 3.77
C VAL A 506 -7.51 -16.76 3.49
N GLU A 507 -8.36 -17.75 3.80
CA GLU A 507 -8.15 -19.16 3.43
C GLU A 507 -8.09 -19.34 1.90
N ASN A 508 -9.04 -18.76 1.17
CA ASN A 508 -9.08 -18.81 -0.29
C ASN A 508 -7.81 -18.21 -0.89
N LYS A 509 -7.35 -17.05 -0.39
CA LYS A 509 -6.12 -16.39 -0.88
C LYS A 509 -4.87 -17.25 -0.65
N LYS A 510 -4.74 -17.89 0.52
CA LYS A 510 -3.65 -18.86 0.82
C LYS A 510 -3.65 -20.07 -0.12
N ASN A 511 -4.83 -20.49 -0.57
CA ASN A 511 -5.00 -21.61 -1.51
C ASN A 511 -4.95 -21.17 -2.99
N GLY A 512 -4.65 -19.89 -3.30
CA GLY A 512 -4.62 -19.37 -4.67
C GLY A 512 -5.99 -19.28 -5.35
N ILE A 513 -7.08 -19.29 -4.58
CA ILE A 513 -8.46 -19.24 -5.06
C ILE A 513 -8.92 -17.77 -5.09
N PRO A 514 -9.26 -17.18 -6.26
CA PRO A 514 -9.79 -15.83 -6.33
C PRO A 514 -11.16 -15.77 -5.67
N SER A 515 -11.41 -14.74 -4.86
CA SER A 515 -12.63 -14.60 -4.07
C SER A 515 -13.22 -13.20 -4.11
N ILE A 516 -14.53 -13.11 -4.01
CA ILE A 516 -15.31 -11.87 -3.88
C ILE A 516 -15.87 -11.85 -2.47
N MET A 517 -15.53 -10.84 -1.69
CA MET A 517 -16.06 -10.65 -0.34
C MET A 517 -17.47 -10.07 -0.43
N VAL A 518 -18.45 -10.77 0.17
CA VAL A 518 -19.86 -10.34 0.18
C VAL A 518 -20.35 -10.20 1.62
N ARG A 519 -20.84 -9.02 1.99
CA ARG A 519 -21.32 -8.67 3.35
C ARG A 519 -22.58 -7.80 3.27
N ASP A 520 -23.34 -7.67 4.36
CA ASP A 520 -24.38 -6.62 4.46
C ASP A 520 -23.70 -5.24 4.48
N GLU A 521 -22.74 -5.06 5.39
CA GLU A 521 -21.79 -3.95 5.47
C GLU A 521 -20.39 -4.43 5.91
N THR A 522 -19.36 -3.59 5.78
CA THR A 522 -17.99 -3.90 6.24
C THR A 522 -17.60 -3.07 7.45
N SER A 523 -16.93 -3.67 8.44
CA SER A 523 -16.33 -2.98 9.58
C SER A 523 -14.80 -2.85 9.46
N PRO A 524 -14.13 -2.11 10.37
CA PRO A 524 -12.67 -2.09 10.46
C PRO A 524 -12.02 -3.46 10.75
N ASP A 525 -12.78 -4.47 11.19
CA ASP A 525 -12.28 -5.83 11.44
C ASP A 525 -12.21 -6.67 10.17
N ASP A 526 -12.89 -6.26 9.09
CA ASP A 526 -12.90 -6.93 7.78
C ASP A 526 -11.66 -6.64 6.93
N VAL A 527 -10.78 -5.72 7.36
CA VAL A 527 -9.64 -5.17 6.59
C VAL A 527 -8.75 -6.25 5.96
N GLU A 528 -8.40 -7.32 6.68
CA GLU A 528 -7.54 -8.39 6.14
C GLU A 528 -8.22 -9.19 5.01
N GLY A 529 -9.53 -9.42 5.13
CA GLY A 529 -10.35 -10.08 4.12
C GLY A 529 -10.55 -9.17 2.91
N MET A 530 -10.96 -7.91 3.14
CA MET A 530 -11.11 -6.91 2.09
C MET A 530 -9.80 -6.72 1.27
N PHE A 531 -8.63 -6.77 1.92
CA PHE A 531 -7.33 -6.73 1.25
C PHE A 531 -6.99 -8.01 0.48
N SER A 532 -7.45 -9.16 0.96
CA SER A 532 -7.19 -10.48 0.36
C SER A 532 -8.10 -10.81 -0.84
N ALA A 533 -9.32 -10.26 -0.87
CA ALA A 533 -10.30 -10.47 -1.94
C ALA A 533 -9.87 -9.85 -3.28
N GLU A 534 -10.40 -10.36 -4.39
CA GLU A 534 -10.27 -9.76 -5.72
C GLU A 534 -11.27 -8.60 -5.92
N GLY A 535 -12.39 -8.59 -5.19
CA GLY A 535 -13.39 -7.52 -5.19
C GLY A 535 -14.36 -7.62 -4.02
N ILE A 536 -15.12 -6.55 -3.79
CA ILE A 536 -15.99 -6.38 -2.60
C ILE A 536 -17.40 -5.98 -3.03
N LEU A 537 -18.42 -6.67 -2.51
CA LEU A 537 -19.84 -6.37 -2.72
C LEU A 537 -20.53 -6.18 -1.37
N THR A 538 -21.23 -5.06 -1.16
CA THR A 538 -22.06 -4.82 0.03
C THR A 538 -23.51 -4.50 -0.32
N ALA A 539 -24.44 -4.94 0.53
CA ALA A 539 -25.87 -4.64 0.39
C ALA A 539 -26.19 -3.18 0.79
N ARG A 540 -25.50 -2.67 1.83
CA ARG A 540 -25.63 -1.30 2.35
C ARG A 540 -24.39 -0.45 2.08
N GLY A 541 -24.47 0.83 2.44
CA GLY A 541 -23.38 1.81 2.38
C GLY A 541 -23.34 2.64 1.09
N GLY A 542 -23.17 3.96 1.24
CA GLY A 542 -23.02 4.93 0.15
C GLY A 542 -21.63 4.96 -0.49
N MET A 543 -21.39 5.93 -1.39
CA MET A 543 -20.09 6.12 -2.04
C MET A 543 -18.98 6.55 -1.06
N THR A 544 -19.35 7.04 0.14
CA THR A 544 -18.43 7.40 1.23
C THR A 544 -18.35 6.36 2.35
N SER A 545 -18.96 5.17 2.19
CA SER A 545 -18.92 4.07 3.16
C SER A 545 -17.50 3.53 3.42
N HIS A 546 -17.33 2.80 4.52
CA HIS A 546 -16.07 2.14 4.87
C HIS A 546 -15.51 1.28 3.73
N ALA A 547 -16.35 0.40 3.17
CA ALA A 547 -16.02 -0.43 2.01
C ALA A 547 -15.49 0.41 0.84
N ALA A 548 -16.23 1.46 0.45
CA ALA A 548 -15.91 2.31 -0.68
C ALA A 548 -14.57 3.06 -0.50
N VAL A 549 -14.33 3.66 0.66
CA VAL A 549 -13.12 4.44 0.95
C VAL A 549 -11.87 3.55 1.03
N VAL A 550 -12.00 2.36 1.61
CA VAL A 550 -10.90 1.40 1.74
C VAL A 550 -10.59 0.74 0.40
N ALA A 551 -11.61 0.26 -0.32
CA ALA A 551 -11.44 -0.38 -1.63
C ALA A 551 -10.79 0.55 -2.67
N ARG A 552 -11.22 1.83 -2.75
CA ARG A 552 -10.56 2.84 -3.60
C ARG A 552 -9.09 3.07 -3.22
N GLY A 553 -8.78 3.04 -1.92
CA GLY A 553 -7.41 3.18 -1.44
C GLY A 553 -6.47 2.08 -1.94
N TRP A 554 -6.99 0.86 -2.09
CA TRP A 554 -6.24 -0.29 -2.61
C TRP A 554 -6.47 -0.56 -4.11
N GLY A 555 -7.37 0.19 -4.75
CA GLY A 555 -7.72 -0.01 -6.16
C GLY A 555 -8.51 -1.28 -6.45
N LYS A 556 -9.14 -1.88 -5.44
CA LYS A 556 -9.96 -3.07 -5.62
C LYS A 556 -11.32 -2.71 -6.19
N PRO A 557 -11.85 -3.46 -7.17
CA PRO A 557 -13.22 -3.30 -7.64
C PRO A 557 -14.22 -3.46 -6.49
N CYS A 558 -15.11 -2.48 -6.32
CA CYS A 558 -16.10 -2.50 -5.27
C CYS A 558 -17.45 -1.98 -5.75
N VAL A 559 -18.52 -2.68 -5.36
CA VAL A 559 -19.91 -2.31 -5.56
C VAL A 559 -20.57 -2.22 -4.19
N CYS A 560 -21.00 -1.02 -3.78
CA CYS A 560 -21.64 -0.79 -2.47
C CYS A 560 -23.14 -0.55 -2.62
N GLY A 561 -23.90 -0.62 -1.52
CA GLY A 561 -25.30 -0.20 -1.51
C GLY A 561 -26.20 -0.97 -2.49
N CYS A 562 -25.87 -2.24 -2.77
CA CYS A 562 -26.66 -3.09 -3.64
C CYS A 562 -27.94 -3.55 -2.91
N THR A 563 -28.96 -2.69 -2.83
CA THR A 563 -30.22 -2.96 -2.10
C THR A 563 -31.00 -4.20 -2.58
N ALA A 564 -30.67 -4.72 -3.75
CA ALA A 564 -31.19 -5.98 -4.29
C ALA A 564 -30.53 -7.24 -3.70
N LEU A 565 -29.45 -7.10 -2.92
CA LEU A 565 -28.71 -8.18 -2.26
C LEU A 565 -29.27 -8.42 -0.85
N SER A 566 -29.58 -9.68 -0.56
CA SER A 566 -29.81 -10.21 0.78
C SER A 566 -28.72 -11.22 1.13
N VAL A 567 -28.11 -11.06 2.30
CA VAL A 567 -27.00 -11.91 2.79
C VAL A 567 -27.49 -12.76 3.95
N ASP A 568 -27.33 -14.08 3.88
CA ASP A 568 -27.74 -15.04 4.92
C ASP A 568 -26.50 -15.82 5.42
N GLU A 569 -25.78 -15.22 6.37
CA GLU A 569 -24.49 -15.73 6.85
C GLU A 569 -24.63 -17.08 7.58
N GLU A 570 -25.77 -17.36 8.23
CA GLU A 570 -26.02 -18.66 8.86
C GLU A 570 -26.16 -19.81 7.84
N LYS A 571 -26.74 -19.52 6.66
CA LYS A 571 -26.90 -20.53 5.59
C LYS A 571 -25.72 -20.58 4.62
N GLY A 572 -24.87 -19.55 4.60
CA GLY A 572 -23.83 -19.39 3.58
C GLY A 572 -24.42 -19.15 2.19
N GLU A 573 -25.53 -18.41 2.12
CA GLU A 573 -26.27 -18.12 0.89
C GLU A 573 -26.46 -16.61 0.71
N ILE A 574 -26.36 -16.15 -0.54
CA ILE A 574 -26.76 -14.78 -0.92
C ILE A 574 -27.90 -14.86 -1.93
N THR A 575 -28.86 -13.94 -1.83
CA THR A 575 -29.95 -13.82 -2.80
C THR A 575 -29.91 -12.44 -3.46
N LEU A 576 -29.84 -12.42 -4.78
CA LEU A 576 -29.88 -11.22 -5.60
C LEU A 576 -31.24 -11.12 -6.29
N THR A 577 -31.87 -9.95 -6.21
CA THR A 577 -33.12 -9.62 -6.91
C THR A 577 -32.81 -8.92 -8.23
N MET A 578 -33.38 -9.40 -9.33
CA MET A 578 -33.22 -8.81 -10.66
C MET A 578 -34.23 -7.70 -10.91
N ASP A 579 -33.97 -6.86 -11.94
CA ASP A 579 -34.83 -5.75 -12.35
C ASP A 579 -36.28 -6.17 -12.71
N ASP A 580 -36.51 -7.44 -13.07
CA ASP A 580 -37.83 -8.00 -13.36
C ASP A 580 -38.58 -8.54 -12.11
N GLY A 581 -37.97 -8.42 -10.93
CA GLY A 581 -38.50 -8.91 -9.66
C GLY A 581 -38.27 -10.41 -9.41
N SER A 582 -37.56 -11.11 -10.30
CA SER A 582 -37.12 -12.48 -10.03
C SER A 582 -35.95 -12.51 -9.03
N GLN A 583 -35.80 -13.61 -8.30
CA GLN A 583 -34.75 -13.79 -7.30
C GLN A 583 -33.84 -14.96 -7.68
N LYS A 584 -32.54 -14.79 -7.43
CA LYS A 584 -31.52 -15.79 -7.70
C LYS A 584 -30.59 -15.97 -6.50
N THR A 585 -30.54 -17.19 -5.98
CA THR A 585 -29.73 -17.55 -4.81
C THR A 585 -28.43 -18.22 -5.26
N PHE A 586 -27.32 -17.78 -4.67
CA PHE A 586 -25.97 -18.32 -4.85
C PHE A 586 -25.43 -18.79 -3.51
N LYS A 587 -24.55 -19.78 -3.52
CA LYS A 587 -23.91 -20.33 -2.31
C LYS A 587 -22.49 -19.79 -2.17
N GLU A 588 -21.99 -19.80 -0.94
CA GLU A 588 -20.57 -19.57 -0.70
C GLU A 588 -19.71 -20.55 -1.53
N GLY A 589 -18.72 -20.02 -2.25
CA GLY A 589 -17.91 -20.77 -3.20
C GLY A 589 -18.37 -20.72 -4.67
N ASP A 590 -19.57 -20.23 -4.98
CA ASP A 590 -20.02 -20.00 -6.37
C ASP A 590 -19.32 -18.80 -7.00
N PHE A 591 -19.14 -18.80 -8.33
CA PHE A 591 -18.48 -17.71 -9.05
C PHE A 591 -19.42 -16.53 -9.32
N ILE A 592 -18.91 -15.33 -9.05
CA ILE A 592 -19.54 -14.06 -9.38
C ILE A 592 -18.49 -13.09 -9.94
N SER A 593 -18.92 -12.15 -10.77
CA SER A 593 -18.07 -11.11 -11.34
C SER A 593 -18.62 -9.73 -10.99
N LEU A 594 -17.75 -8.78 -10.66
CA LEU A 594 -18.12 -7.40 -10.30
C LEU A 594 -17.48 -6.42 -11.27
N ASN A 595 -18.27 -5.52 -11.84
CA ASN A 595 -17.77 -4.33 -12.52
C ASN A 595 -17.94 -3.12 -11.60
N GLY A 596 -16.86 -2.80 -10.87
CA GLY A 596 -16.83 -1.68 -9.94
C GLY A 596 -16.88 -0.30 -10.61
N GLN A 597 -16.73 -0.22 -11.95
CA GLN A 597 -16.86 1.03 -12.70
C GLN A 597 -18.31 1.35 -13.09
N SER A 598 -19.15 0.33 -13.32
CA SER A 598 -20.56 0.48 -13.70
C SER A 598 -21.56 0.12 -12.58
N GLY A 599 -21.06 -0.45 -11.48
CA GLY A 599 -21.87 -0.96 -10.37
C GLY A 599 -22.52 -2.31 -10.66
N GLU A 600 -22.19 -2.97 -11.78
CA GLU A 600 -22.84 -4.20 -12.22
C GLU A 600 -22.35 -5.43 -11.44
N VAL A 601 -23.31 -6.26 -11.01
CA VAL A 601 -23.08 -7.59 -10.44
C VAL A 601 -23.47 -8.62 -11.50
N LEU A 602 -22.51 -9.45 -11.91
CA LEU A 602 -22.67 -10.39 -13.02
C LEU A 602 -22.54 -11.85 -12.58
N GLU A 603 -23.34 -12.72 -13.20
CA GLU A 603 -23.30 -14.15 -12.96
C GLU A 603 -22.01 -14.79 -13.50
N GLY A 604 -21.43 -15.68 -12.69
CA GLY A 604 -20.36 -16.57 -13.12
C GLY A 604 -19.01 -15.89 -13.27
N SER A 605 -18.14 -16.55 -14.04
CA SER A 605 -16.76 -16.13 -14.30
C SER A 605 -16.67 -15.44 -15.66
N GLN A 606 -16.68 -14.11 -15.67
CA GLN A 606 -16.64 -13.30 -16.89
C GLN A 606 -15.20 -13.12 -17.42
N THR A 607 -15.05 -12.93 -18.74
CA THR A 607 -13.72 -12.76 -19.35
C THR A 607 -13.22 -11.33 -19.18
N VAL A 608 -12.02 -11.17 -18.61
CA VAL A 608 -11.33 -9.90 -18.47
C VAL A 608 -10.21 -9.74 -19.50
N ALA A 609 -9.89 -8.51 -19.86
CA ALA A 609 -8.85 -8.14 -20.82
C ALA A 609 -7.84 -7.15 -20.21
N PRO A 610 -6.58 -7.15 -20.69
CA PRO A 610 -5.60 -6.15 -20.29
C PRO A 610 -6.02 -4.75 -20.76
N PRO A 611 -5.82 -3.70 -19.94
CA PRO A 611 -6.20 -2.33 -20.28
C PRO A 611 -5.29 -1.72 -21.35
N THR A 612 -5.71 -0.58 -21.90
CA THR A 612 -4.98 0.12 -22.98
C THR A 612 -4.60 1.53 -22.56
N ILE A 613 -3.31 1.86 -22.62
CA ILE A 613 -2.78 3.20 -22.37
C ILE A 613 -3.30 4.17 -23.45
N THR A 614 -4.22 5.05 -23.08
CA THR A 614 -4.85 6.02 -24.00
C THR A 614 -5.10 7.38 -23.32
N GLY A 615 -5.40 8.40 -24.12
CA GLY A 615 -5.83 9.72 -23.64
C GLY A 615 -4.85 10.37 -22.65
N THR A 616 -5.39 10.85 -21.52
CA THR A 616 -4.67 11.58 -20.48
C THR A 616 -3.44 10.85 -19.94
N LEU A 617 -3.49 9.52 -19.83
CA LEU A 617 -2.36 8.72 -19.36
C LEU A 617 -1.18 8.78 -20.32
N LYS A 618 -1.42 8.80 -21.63
CA LYS A 618 -0.33 8.94 -22.62
C LYS A 618 0.41 10.27 -22.44
N ASN A 619 -0.34 11.37 -22.32
CA ASN A 619 0.24 12.70 -22.14
C ASN A 619 1.04 12.82 -20.82
N PHE A 620 0.56 12.19 -19.75
CA PHE A 620 1.27 12.13 -18.48
C PHE A 620 2.56 11.29 -18.58
N MET A 621 2.50 10.13 -19.24
CA MET A 621 3.65 9.26 -19.45
C MET A 621 4.72 9.86 -20.40
N GLU A 622 4.33 10.79 -21.28
CA GLU A 622 5.28 11.62 -22.04
C GLU A 622 6.07 12.56 -21.11
N TRP A 623 5.43 13.16 -20.09
CA TRP A 623 6.14 13.99 -19.10
C TRP A 623 7.08 13.16 -18.20
N VAL A 624 6.70 11.91 -17.92
CA VAL A 624 7.55 10.93 -17.22
C VAL A 624 8.80 10.61 -18.04
N ASP A 625 8.65 10.38 -19.36
CA ASP A 625 9.80 10.13 -20.24
C ASP A 625 10.69 11.37 -20.45
N ASP A 626 10.13 12.58 -20.49
CA ASP A 626 10.88 13.85 -20.60
C ASP A 626 11.86 14.07 -19.44
N VAL A 627 11.62 13.44 -18.28
CA VAL A 627 12.24 13.76 -16.98
C VAL A 627 13.14 12.67 -16.43
N ARG A 628 12.90 11.39 -16.76
CA ARG A 628 13.73 10.27 -16.29
C ARG A 628 15.11 10.27 -16.94
N GLU A 629 16.14 10.00 -16.14
CA GLU A 629 17.53 9.92 -16.63
C GLU A 629 17.98 8.51 -17.00
N ILE A 630 17.35 7.46 -16.44
CA ILE A 630 17.67 6.05 -16.73
C ILE A 630 16.72 5.47 -17.78
N ASP A 631 17.26 4.55 -18.59
CA ASP A 631 16.46 3.79 -19.56
C ASP A 631 15.61 2.71 -18.85
N VAL A 632 14.43 2.41 -19.40
CA VAL A 632 13.58 1.32 -18.91
C VAL A 632 13.41 0.30 -20.01
N LEU A 633 14.04 -0.86 -19.86
CA LEU A 633 13.99 -1.99 -20.78
C LEU A 633 12.99 -3.04 -20.27
N ALA A 634 12.73 -4.06 -21.07
CA ALA A 634 11.88 -5.18 -20.69
C ALA A 634 12.63 -6.51 -20.59
N ASN A 635 12.12 -7.38 -19.72
CA ASN A 635 12.42 -8.81 -19.67
C ASN A 635 11.36 -9.50 -20.54
N ALA A 636 11.71 -9.91 -21.75
CA ALA A 636 10.77 -10.40 -22.75
C ALA A 636 11.42 -11.51 -23.59
N ASP A 637 10.77 -12.67 -23.61
CA ASP A 637 11.35 -13.92 -24.12
C ASP A 637 10.67 -14.40 -25.42
N THR A 638 9.60 -13.72 -25.85
CA THR A 638 8.87 -14.00 -27.10
C THR A 638 8.58 -12.72 -27.91
N PRO A 639 8.28 -12.82 -29.22
CA PRO A 639 7.86 -11.67 -30.01
C PRO A 639 6.59 -10.98 -29.48
N ALA A 640 5.67 -11.73 -28.87
CA ALA A 640 4.45 -11.16 -28.29
C ALA A 640 4.75 -10.29 -27.07
N ASP A 641 5.61 -10.77 -26.17
CA ASP A 641 6.06 -10.02 -24.99
C ASP A 641 6.88 -8.79 -25.40
N ALA A 642 7.75 -8.92 -26.40
CA ALA A 642 8.53 -7.83 -26.96
C ALA A 642 7.64 -6.70 -27.51
N LYS A 643 6.59 -7.07 -28.26
CA LYS A 643 5.60 -6.14 -28.79
C LYS A 643 4.83 -5.41 -27.70
N GLU A 644 4.37 -6.12 -26.66
CA GLU A 644 3.64 -5.52 -25.55
C GLU A 644 4.55 -4.61 -24.70
N ALA A 645 5.79 -5.02 -24.47
CA ALA A 645 6.80 -4.18 -23.82
C ALA A 645 7.06 -2.87 -24.58
N ARG A 646 7.22 -2.94 -25.91
CA ARG A 646 7.41 -1.75 -26.76
C ARG A 646 6.17 -0.85 -26.73
N LYS A 647 4.96 -1.41 -26.77
CA LYS A 647 3.68 -0.69 -26.60
C LYS A 647 3.60 0.03 -25.25
N ASN A 648 4.15 -0.57 -24.20
CA ASN A 648 4.22 0.04 -22.86
C ASN A 648 5.42 1.00 -22.67
N GLY A 649 6.20 1.27 -23.72
CA GLY A 649 7.25 2.28 -23.75
C GLY A 649 8.65 1.78 -23.36
N ALA A 650 8.93 0.49 -23.49
CA ALA A 650 10.28 -0.03 -23.22
C ALA A 650 11.30 0.46 -24.25
N ASN A 651 12.49 0.84 -23.78
CA ASN A 651 13.64 1.29 -24.59
C ASN A 651 14.45 0.12 -25.21
N GLY A 652 13.95 -1.12 -25.14
CA GLY A 652 14.61 -2.33 -25.63
C GLY A 652 14.37 -3.52 -24.70
N ILE A 653 15.12 -4.61 -24.90
CA ILE A 653 15.09 -5.81 -24.06
C ILE A 653 16.39 -5.92 -23.27
N GLY A 654 16.29 -5.90 -21.94
CA GLY A 654 17.42 -6.04 -21.02
C GLY A 654 17.67 -7.48 -20.56
N LEU A 655 16.69 -8.37 -20.80
CA LEU A 655 16.82 -9.81 -20.61
C LEU A 655 15.82 -10.57 -21.51
N CYS A 656 16.35 -11.27 -22.51
CA CYS A 656 15.66 -12.35 -23.22
C CYS A 656 16.26 -13.69 -22.78
N ARG A 657 15.46 -14.52 -22.11
CA ARG A 657 15.82 -15.85 -21.60
C ARG A 657 15.70 -16.90 -22.69
N SER A 658 16.83 -17.42 -23.14
CA SER A 658 16.86 -18.44 -24.19
C SER A 658 16.32 -19.80 -23.76
N GLU A 659 16.30 -20.09 -22.45
CA GLU A 659 15.73 -21.29 -21.85
C GLU A 659 14.21 -21.42 -22.08
N HIS A 660 13.46 -20.32 -22.01
CA HIS A 660 12.01 -20.32 -22.21
C HIS A 660 11.63 -20.72 -23.65
N MET A 661 12.51 -20.50 -24.61
CA MET A 661 12.33 -20.92 -26.00
C MET A 661 12.38 -22.44 -26.19
N PHE A 662 12.88 -23.21 -25.21
CA PHE A 662 13.02 -24.66 -25.31
C PHE A 662 11.83 -25.46 -24.75
N PHE A 663 10.98 -24.88 -23.91
CA PHE A 663 9.90 -25.64 -23.23
C PHE A 663 8.71 -26.02 -24.11
N LYS A 664 8.63 -25.56 -25.38
CA LYS A 664 7.58 -26.03 -26.32
C LYS A 664 7.72 -27.55 -26.54
N PRO A 665 6.62 -28.33 -26.62
CA PRO A 665 6.68 -29.81 -26.70
C PRO A 665 7.54 -30.39 -27.84
N GLU A 666 7.60 -29.69 -28.98
CA GLU A 666 8.42 -30.07 -30.14
C GLU A 666 9.92 -29.75 -29.98
N ARG A 667 10.27 -28.89 -29.03
CA ARG A 667 11.64 -28.42 -28.75
C ARG A 667 12.25 -29.09 -27.52
N ILE A 668 11.44 -29.37 -26.49
CA ILE A 668 11.88 -30.06 -25.28
C ILE A 668 12.37 -31.48 -25.57
N SER A 669 11.76 -32.18 -26.54
CA SER A 669 12.22 -33.48 -27.05
C SER A 669 13.63 -33.38 -27.68
N LYS A 670 13.90 -32.32 -28.43
CA LYS A 670 15.22 -32.02 -29.01
C LYS A 670 16.26 -31.66 -27.94
N VAL A 671 15.87 -30.94 -26.89
CA VAL A 671 16.77 -30.70 -25.74
C VAL A 671 17.07 -32.00 -24.99
N ARG A 672 16.08 -32.88 -24.77
CA ARG A 672 16.32 -34.23 -24.21
C ARG A 672 17.24 -35.08 -25.09
N GLN A 673 17.07 -35.02 -26.42
CA GLN A 673 17.94 -35.66 -27.41
C GLN A 673 19.39 -35.13 -27.33
N LEU A 674 19.59 -33.83 -27.11
CA LEU A 674 20.90 -33.20 -26.88
C LEU A 674 21.53 -33.57 -25.53
N ILE A 675 20.74 -33.79 -24.48
CA ILE A 675 21.26 -34.11 -23.15
C ILE A 675 21.65 -35.58 -23.01
N LEU A 676 20.78 -36.49 -23.47
CA LEU A 676 20.80 -37.92 -23.16
C LEU A 676 21.18 -38.84 -24.33
N GLY A 677 21.04 -38.37 -25.57
CA GLY A 677 21.23 -39.15 -26.79
C GLY A 677 22.70 -39.41 -27.14
N SER A 678 22.91 -40.11 -28.25
CA SER A 678 24.23 -40.30 -28.87
C SER A 678 24.81 -38.99 -29.41
N ASN A 679 26.11 -38.97 -29.71
CA ASN A 679 26.76 -37.79 -30.32
C ASN A 679 26.08 -37.37 -31.64
N GLU A 680 25.64 -38.33 -32.45
CA GLU A 680 24.95 -38.09 -33.72
C GLU A 680 23.55 -37.49 -33.49
N GLN A 681 22.80 -38.04 -32.53
CA GLN A 681 21.51 -37.51 -32.09
C GLN A 681 21.65 -36.08 -31.53
N ALA A 682 22.71 -35.80 -30.77
CA ALA A 682 22.98 -34.48 -30.21
C ALA A 682 23.36 -33.44 -31.29
N GLU A 683 24.13 -33.83 -32.32
CA GLU A 683 24.40 -32.96 -33.46
C GLU A 683 23.16 -32.67 -34.32
N GLU A 684 22.26 -33.64 -34.48
CA GLU A 684 20.98 -33.43 -35.16
C GLU A 684 20.06 -32.50 -34.34
N ALA A 685 19.95 -32.74 -33.04
CA ALA A 685 19.20 -31.88 -32.13
C ALA A 685 19.68 -30.43 -32.17
N LEU A 686 21.00 -30.17 -32.18
CA LEU A 686 21.54 -28.81 -32.30
C LEU A 686 21.15 -28.13 -33.64
N LYS A 687 21.05 -28.88 -34.74
CA LYS A 687 20.64 -28.33 -36.05
C LYS A 687 19.16 -27.97 -36.09
N ASP A 688 18.32 -28.68 -35.34
CA ASP A 688 16.90 -28.35 -35.21
C ASP A 688 16.66 -27.19 -34.24
N LEU A 689 17.32 -27.20 -33.06
CA LEU A 689 17.28 -26.12 -32.09
C LEU A 689 17.79 -24.79 -32.67
N LEU A 690 18.81 -24.83 -33.53
CA LEU A 690 19.29 -23.66 -34.28
C LEU A 690 18.17 -22.98 -35.10
N LYS A 691 17.37 -23.76 -35.84
CA LYS A 691 16.28 -23.22 -36.67
C LYS A 691 15.23 -22.55 -35.80
N PHE A 692 14.81 -23.23 -34.73
CA PHE A 692 13.79 -22.76 -33.80
C PHE A 692 14.20 -21.45 -33.11
N GLN A 693 15.41 -21.39 -32.54
CA GLN A 693 15.88 -20.15 -31.90
C GLN A 693 16.06 -19.01 -32.89
N ARG A 694 16.57 -19.29 -34.10
CA ARG A 694 16.73 -18.26 -35.12
C ARG A 694 15.38 -17.63 -35.51
N GLU A 695 14.34 -18.44 -35.70
CA GLU A 695 12.98 -17.97 -35.96
C GLU A 695 12.41 -17.10 -34.81
N ASP A 696 12.60 -17.52 -33.55
CA ASP A 696 12.15 -16.73 -32.39
C ASP A 696 12.89 -15.37 -32.33
N TYR A 697 14.21 -15.36 -32.51
CA TYR A 697 15.02 -14.13 -32.50
C TYR A 697 14.69 -13.21 -33.69
N GLU A 698 14.46 -13.73 -34.90
CA GLU A 698 13.98 -12.93 -36.05
C GLU A 698 12.66 -12.22 -35.70
N GLY A 699 11.74 -12.92 -35.03
CA GLY A 699 10.50 -12.34 -34.53
C GLY A 699 10.72 -11.26 -33.47
N ILE A 700 11.65 -11.47 -32.53
CA ILE A 700 11.96 -10.49 -31.48
C ILE A 700 12.62 -9.23 -32.06
N PHE A 701 13.63 -9.38 -32.94
CA PHE A 701 14.29 -8.24 -33.58
C PHE A 701 13.31 -7.40 -34.40
N LYS A 702 12.36 -8.04 -35.10
CA LYS A 702 11.30 -7.34 -35.83
C LYS A 702 10.43 -6.47 -34.94
N GLU A 703 9.96 -6.98 -33.80
CA GLU A 703 9.12 -6.20 -32.89
C GLU A 703 9.95 -5.13 -32.13
N MET A 704 11.27 -5.33 -31.99
CA MET A 704 12.22 -4.37 -31.37
C MET A 704 13.07 -3.56 -32.37
N ASP A 705 12.61 -3.40 -33.63
CA ASP A 705 13.28 -2.60 -34.67
C ASP A 705 13.83 -1.25 -34.15
N GLY A 706 15.15 -1.06 -34.25
CA GLY A 706 15.89 0.12 -33.78
C GLY A 706 16.36 0.10 -32.33
N LEU A 707 15.92 -0.87 -31.52
CA LEU A 707 16.19 -0.96 -30.07
C LEU A 707 17.14 -2.13 -29.72
N PRO A 708 17.95 -2.02 -28.65
CA PRO A 708 18.84 -3.09 -28.20
C PRO A 708 18.07 -4.30 -27.68
N VAL A 709 18.57 -5.50 -27.96
CA VAL A 709 18.01 -6.77 -27.48
C VAL A 709 19.12 -7.59 -26.81
N THR A 710 19.08 -7.65 -25.48
CA THR A 710 20.04 -8.37 -24.64
C THR A 710 19.59 -9.82 -24.44
N ILE A 711 20.31 -10.76 -25.03
CA ILE A 711 19.96 -12.19 -25.03
C ILE A 711 20.87 -12.94 -24.07
N ARG A 712 20.28 -13.61 -23.07
CA ARG A 712 20.99 -14.45 -22.11
C ARG A 712 21.15 -15.86 -22.68
N LEU A 713 22.40 -16.33 -22.73
CA LEU A 713 22.73 -17.71 -23.08
C LEU A 713 22.15 -18.69 -22.05
N LEU A 714 22.06 -19.98 -22.40
CA LEU A 714 21.39 -20.99 -21.59
C LEU A 714 21.91 -20.99 -20.14
N ASP A 715 21.00 -20.73 -19.20
CA ASP A 715 21.29 -20.66 -17.77
C ASP A 715 20.91 -21.90 -16.95
N PRO A 716 19.71 -22.50 -17.03
CA PRO A 716 19.32 -23.57 -16.10
C PRO A 716 20.14 -24.87 -16.23
N PRO A 717 20.27 -25.66 -15.14
CA PRO A 717 20.90 -26.97 -15.17
C PRO A 717 20.11 -27.95 -16.05
N LEU A 718 20.82 -28.95 -16.60
CA LEU A 718 20.24 -29.84 -17.61
C LEU A 718 19.06 -30.69 -17.10
N HIS A 719 18.97 -30.97 -15.79
CA HIS A 719 17.90 -31.80 -15.24
C HIS A 719 16.52 -31.12 -15.28
N GLU A 720 16.42 -29.79 -15.35
CA GLU A 720 15.14 -29.08 -15.50
C GLU A 720 14.43 -29.40 -16.84
N PHE A 721 15.17 -29.87 -17.85
CA PHE A 721 14.60 -30.29 -19.14
C PHE A 721 14.26 -31.79 -19.20
N LEU A 722 14.65 -32.57 -18.19
CA LEU A 722 14.43 -34.02 -18.15
C LEU A 722 12.99 -34.34 -17.71
N PRO A 723 12.43 -35.50 -18.10
CA PRO A 723 11.14 -35.95 -17.59
C PRO A 723 11.20 -36.23 -16.09
N SER A 724 10.14 -35.91 -15.34
CA SER A 724 10.11 -36.21 -13.90
C SER A 724 10.09 -37.71 -13.66
N LEU A 725 10.80 -38.19 -12.63
CA LEU A 725 10.76 -39.60 -12.20
C LEU A 725 9.34 -40.08 -11.81
N LYS A 726 8.40 -39.13 -11.58
CA LYS A 726 6.99 -39.39 -11.27
C LYS A 726 6.09 -39.52 -12.51
N GLU A 727 6.57 -39.18 -13.69
CA GLU A 727 5.78 -39.08 -14.93
C GLU A 727 6.04 -40.28 -15.86
N GLU A 728 5.56 -41.47 -15.48
CA GLU A 728 5.89 -42.73 -16.17
C GLU A 728 5.59 -42.73 -17.68
N ASN A 729 4.52 -42.07 -18.13
CA ASN A 729 4.20 -41.95 -19.55
C ASN A 729 5.25 -41.14 -20.32
N ILE A 730 5.69 -40.01 -19.76
CA ILE A 730 6.67 -39.12 -20.41
C ILE A 730 8.07 -39.77 -20.39
N LEU A 731 8.39 -40.55 -19.35
CA LEU A 731 9.57 -41.41 -19.32
C LEU A 731 9.52 -42.49 -20.41
N ALA A 732 8.38 -43.16 -20.59
CA ALA A 732 8.22 -44.18 -21.62
C ALA A 732 8.40 -43.61 -23.04
N ASP A 733 7.70 -42.51 -23.36
CA ASP A 733 7.81 -41.82 -24.66
C ASP A 733 9.25 -41.34 -24.92
N CYS A 734 9.92 -40.80 -23.90
CA CYS A 734 11.30 -40.32 -24.00
C CYS A 734 12.30 -41.48 -24.16
N ALA A 735 12.07 -42.63 -23.50
CA ALA A 735 12.91 -43.81 -23.63
C ALA A 735 12.82 -44.40 -25.05
N GLU A 736 11.59 -44.53 -25.58
CA GLU A 736 11.36 -44.99 -26.96
C GLU A 736 12.03 -44.07 -28.00
N GLN A 737 11.86 -42.74 -27.88
CA GLN A 737 12.45 -41.76 -28.81
C GLN A 737 13.99 -41.78 -28.81
N LEU A 738 14.62 -42.05 -27.67
CA LEU A 738 16.07 -42.05 -27.54
C LEU A 738 16.72 -43.42 -27.76
N GLY A 739 15.94 -44.50 -27.76
CA GLY A 739 16.43 -45.88 -27.88
C GLY A 739 16.96 -46.46 -26.57
N PHE A 740 16.43 -46.01 -25.42
CA PHE A 740 16.71 -46.59 -24.10
C PHE A 740 15.53 -47.44 -23.61
N THR A 741 15.78 -48.31 -22.64
CA THR A 741 14.72 -48.82 -21.76
C THR A 741 14.32 -47.75 -20.74
N VAL A 742 13.12 -47.88 -20.14
CA VAL A 742 12.64 -46.94 -19.12
C VAL A 742 13.56 -46.92 -17.88
N ASP A 743 14.11 -48.07 -17.51
CA ASP A 743 15.00 -48.17 -16.34
C ASP A 743 16.38 -47.53 -16.62
N GLU A 744 16.96 -47.74 -17.81
CA GLU A 744 18.20 -47.03 -18.23
C GLU A 744 17.99 -45.51 -18.31
N LEU A 745 16.79 -45.05 -18.68
CA LEU A 745 16.47 -43.63 -18.66
C LEU A 745 16.35 -43.10 -17.22
N LYS A 746 15.69 -43.84 -16.31
CA LYS A 746 15.58 -43.47 -14.89
C LYS A 746 16.97 -43.34 -14.24
N GLU A 747 17.85 -44.34 -14.41
CA GLU A 747 19.23 -44.27 -13.91
C GLU A 747 20.00 -43.04 -14.43
N LYS A 748 19.80 -42.66 -15.70
CA LYS A 748 20.42 -41.46 -16.28
C LYS A 748 19.84 -40.15 -15.73
N VAL A 749 18.54 -40.09 -15.45
CA VAL A 749 17.90 -38.91 -14.85
C VAL A 749 18.35 -38.74 -13.41
N GLU A 750 18.31 -39.81 -12.60
CA GLU A 750 18.82 -39.83 -11.23
C GLU A 750 20.30 -39.42 -11.15
N ALA A 751 21.14 -39.87 -12.08
CA ALA A 751 22.55 -39.48 -12.16
C ALA A 751 22.79 -37.99 -12.55
N MET A 752 21.76 -37.25 -12.96
CA MET A 752 21.81 -35.81 -13.26
C MET A 752 21.09 -34.95 -12.21
N GLU A 753 20.46 -35.54 -11.19
CA GLU A 753 19.92 -34.79 -10.05
C GLU A 753 21.06 -34.16 -9.24
N GLU A 754 20.89 -32.89 -8.90
CA GLU A 754 21.84 -32.15 -8.06
C GLU A 754 21.21 -31.83 -6.71
N VAL A 755 21.99 -31.91 -5.62
CA VAL A 755 21.49 -31.61 -4.27
C VAL A 755 21.06 -30.14 -4.11
N ASN A 756 21.71 -29.23 -4.85
CA ASN A 756 21.40 -27.80 -4.86
C ASN A 756 21.46 -27.26 -6.30
N PRO A 757 20.42 -27.46 -7.13
CA PRO A 757 20.39 -27.07 -8.55
C PRO A 757 20.79 -25.60 -8.83
N MET A 758 20.36 -24.69 -7.95
CA MET A 758 20.66 -23.26 -8.01
C MET A 758 22.18 -22.95 -8.04
N LEU A 759 23.00 -23.81 -7.43
CA LEU A 759 24.46 -23.64 -7.36
C LEU A 759 25.24 -24.64 -8.23
N GLY A 760 24.56 -25.44 -9.05
CA GLY A 760 25.10 -26.61 -9.76
C GLY A 760 25.79 -26.35 -11.11
N LEU A 761 25.72 -27.37 -11.98
CA LEU A 761 26.29 -27.36 -13.34
C LEU A 761 25.36 -26.65 -14.33
N ARG A 762 25.36 -25.31 -14.23
CA ARG A 762 24.48 -24.42 -14.99
C ARG A 762 25.24 -23.20 -15.54
N GLY A 763 24.58 -22.33 -16.30
CA GLY A 763 25.14 -21.08 -16.82
C GLY A 763 26.47 -21.22 -17.58
N CYS A 764 27.42 -20.30 -17.35
CA CYS A 764 28.74 -20.36 -18.01
C CYS A 764 29.49 -21.68 -17.76
N ARG A 765 29.23 -22.40 -16.66
CA ARG A 765 29.88 -23.68 -16.33
C ARG A 765 29.42 -24.79 -17.29
N LEU A 766 28.12 -24.80 -17.59
CA LEU A 766 27.55 -25.65 -18.63
C LEU A 766 28.09 -25.24 -20.01
N GLY A 767 28.19 -23.95 -20.30
CA GLY A 767 28.77 -23.44 -21.54
C GLY A 767 30.27 -23.76 -21.74
N ILE A 768 31.05 -23.83 -20.66
CA ILE A 768 32.46 -24.26 -20.68
C ILE A 768 32.57 -25.77 -20.92
N THR A 769 31.73 -26.57 -20.27
CA THR A 769 31.78 -28.05 -20.36
C THR A 769 31.12 -28.61 -21.63
N ARG A 770 30.13 -27.90 -22.19
CA ARG A 770 29.45 -28.23 -23.46
C ARG A 770 29.43 -27.01 -24.42
N PRO A 771 30.58 -26.59 -25.01
CA PRO A 771 30.64 -25.39 -25.86
C PRO A 771 29.79 -25.45 -27.14
N SER A 772 29.34 -26.64 -27.55
CA SER A 772 28.45 -26.82 -28.71
C SER A 772 27.11 -26.08 -28.55
N ILE A 773 26.59 -25.98 -27.32
CA ILE A 773 25.36 -25.24 -27.00
C ILE A 773 25.58 -23.75 -27.30
N ILE A 774 26.63 -23.16 -26.73
CA ILE A 774 26.98 -21.75 -26.87
C ILE A 774 27.24 -21.38 -28.34
N LYS A 775 27.88 -22.28 -29.09
CA LYS A 775 28.10 -22.11 -30.53
C LYS A 775 26.78 -22.08 -31.32
N MET A 776 25.85 -22.98 -30.99
CA MET A 776 24.53 -23.03 -31.61
C MET A 776 23.73 -21.75 -31.32
N GLN A 777 23.66 -21.32 -30.06
CA GLN A 777 22.95 -20.11 -29.66
C GLN A 777 23.55 -18.85 -30.30
N THR A 778 24.89 -18.71 -30.29
CA THR A 778 25.57 -17.56 -30.91
C THR A 778 25.28 -17.50 -32.42
N ARG A 779 25.30 -18.65 -33.12
CA ARG A 779 24.92 -18.71 -34.54
C ARG A 779 23.45 -18.32 -34.72
N ALA A 780 22.53 -18.83 -33.91
CA ALA A 780 21.10 -18.51 -33.99
C ALA A 780 20.85 -17.00 -33.87
N ILE A 781 21.48 -16.34 -32.89
CA ILE A 781 21.37 -14.89 -32.63
C ILE A 781 21.89 -14.08 -33.82
N LEU A 782 23.11 -14.38 -34.29
CA LEU A 782 23.77 -13.57 -35.34
C LEU A 782 23.17 -13.81 -36.72
N GLU A 783 22.77 -15.04 -37.06
CA GLU A 783 22.03 -15.31 -38.29
C GLU A 783 20.66 -14.59 -38.28
N ALA A 784 19.94 -14.61 -37.15
CA ALA A 784 18.67 -13.89 -37.01
C ALA A 784 18.82 -12.37 -37.16
N ALA A 785 19.86 -11.79 -36.56
CA ALA A 785 20.14 -10.36 -36.68
C ALA A 785 20.46 -9.96 -38.13
N LEU A 786 21.29 -10.75 -38.84
CA LEU A 786 21.61 -10.51 -40.25
C LEU A 786 20.39 -10.68 -41.16
N ASN A 787 19.54 -11.69 -40.92
CA ASN A 787 18.29 -11.90 -41.65
C ASN A 787 17.31 -10.73 -41.42
N ALA A 788 17.24 -10.19 -40.20
CA ALA A 788 16.42 -9.03 -39.89
C ALA A 788 16.94 -7.76 -40.59
N ILE A 789 18.26 -7.53 -40.59
CA ILE A 789 18.90 -6.42 -41.32
C ILE A 789 18.64 -6.51 -42.83
N ASP A 790 18.69 -7.72 -43.41
CA ASP A 790 18.33 -7.95 -44.81
C ASP A 790 16.85 -7.71 -45.11
N ALA A 791 15.98 -7.84 -44.12
CA ALA A 791 14.56 -7.45 -44.19
C ALA A 791 14.33 -5.94 -43.91
N GLY A 792 15.38 -5.16 -43.65
CA GLY A 792 15.33 -3.72 -43.42
C GLY A 792 15.10 -3.30 -41.96
N ILE A 793 15.31 -4.20 -40.99
CA ILE A 793 15.15 -3.97 -39.55
C ILE A 793 16.52 -3.59 -38.94
N ASP A 794 16.56 -2.56 -38.09
CA ASP A 794 17.77 -2.14 -37.37
C ASP A 794 17.96 -3.01 -36.10
N ALA A 795 18.43 -4.25 -36.31
CA ALA A 795 18.62 -5.26 -35.28
C ALA A 795 19.93 -5.06 -34.49
N LYS A 796 19.83 -4.93 -33.15
CA LYS A 796 20.95 -4.64 -32.24
C LYS A 796 21.13 -5.75 -31.18
N PRO A 797 21.82 -6.85 -31.51
CA PRO A 797 22.05 -7.96 -30.58
C PRO A 797 23.13 -7.64 -29.53
N ASP A 798 22.77 -7.73 -28.25
CA ASP A 798 23.72 -7.77 -27.13
C ASP A 798 23.71 -9.19 -26.52
N ILE A 799 24.87 -9.86 -26.44
CA ILE A 799 24.96 -11.27 -25.97
C ILE A 799 25.46 -11.29 -24.52
N MET A 800 24.70 -11.93 -23.62
CA MET A 800 24.97 -11.96 -22.18
C MET A 800 25.31 -13.37 -21.66
N VAL A 801 26.45 -13.48 -21.00
CA VAL A 801 26.91 -14.72 -20.33
C VAL A 801 26.38 -14.77 -18.89
N PRO A 802 25.63 -15.82 -18.48
CA PRO A 802 25.14 -15.99 -17.11
C PRO A 802 26.16 -16.66 -16.17
N LEU A 803 25.95 -16.48 -14.87
CA LEU A 803 26.58 -17.16 -13.73
C LEU A 803 28.11 -17.07 -13.63
N VAL A 804 28.70 -16.05 -14.24
CA VAL A 804 30.15 -15.78 -14.16
C VAL A 804 30.54 -15.45 -12.72
N GLY A 805 31.58 -16.11 -12.20
CA GLY A 805 32.22 -15.79 -10.92
C GLY A 805 33.65 -15.27 -11.06
N LYS A 806 34.30 -15.46 -12.22
CA LYS A 806 35.72 -15.13 -12.48
C LYS A 806 35.94 -14.69 -13.94
N VAL A 807 36.89 -13.76 -14.17
CA VAL A 807 37.17 -13.21 -15.51
C VAL A 807 37.53 -14.28 -16.56
N GLU A 808 38.23 -15.35 -16.20
CA GLU A 808 38.57 -16.41 -17.18
C GLU A 808 37.37 -17.27 -17.60
N GLU A 809 36.32 -17.38 -16.77
CA GLU A 809 35.07 -18.04 -17.17
C GLU A 809 34.38 -17.22 -18.26
N PHE A 810 34.29 -15.90 -18.06
CA PHE A 810 33.77 -14.97 -19.07
C PHE A 810 34.64 -14.97 -20.34
N ARG A 811 35.97 -14.86 -20.20
CA ARG A 811 36.91 -14.86 -21.32
C ARG A 811 36.77 -16.11 -22.19
N ASN A 812 36.65 -17.29 -21.58
CA ASN A 812 36.41 -18.54 -22.30
C ASN A 812 35.14 -18.48 -23.18
N GLN A 813 34.02 -18.02 -22.61
CA GLN A 813 32.74 -17.94 -23.32
C GLN A 813 32.77 -16.87 -24.42
N ARG A 814 33.33 -15.70 -24.11
CA ARG A 814 33.55 -14.61 -25.08
C ARG A 814 34.37 -15.06 -26.28
N ASP A 815 35.44 -15.83 -26.07
CA ASP A 815 36.31 -16.28 -27.17
C ASP A 815 35.59 -17.30 -28.07
N VAL A 816 34.70 -18.14 -27.50
CA VAL A 816 33.79 -19.00 -28.28
C VAL A 816 32.79 -18.17 -29.08
N ILE A 817 32.18 -17.15 -28.47
CA ILE A 817 31.21 -16.26 -29.14
C ILE A 817 31.87 -15.55 -30.33
N LYS A 818 33.04 -14.93 -30.13
CA LYS A 818 33.78 -14.22 -31.19
C LYS A 818 34.16 -15.14 -32.35
N SER A 819 34.68 -16.33 -32.05
CA SER A 819 35.02 -17.33 -33.09
C SER A 819 33.82 -17.75 -33.94
N VAL A 820 32.61 -17.79 -33.36
CA VAL A 820 31.39 -18.08 -34.12
C VAL A 820 30.92 -16.88 -34.92
N ALA A 821 31.00 -15.67 -34.36
CA ALA A 821 30.69 -14.44 -35.08
C ALA A 821 31.56 -14.29 -36.35
N ASP A 822 32.88 -14.45 -36.22
CA ASP A 822 33.82 -14.42 -37.35
C ASP A 822 33.44 -15.45 -38.43
N THR A 823 32.97 -16.63 -38.02
CA THR A 823 32.55 -17.71 -38.92
C THR A 823 31.25 -17.34 -39.65
N VAL A 824 30.22 -16.89 -38.93
CA VAL A 824 28.92 -16.50 -39.52
C VAL A 824 29.09 -15.32 -40.47
N PHE A 825 29.89 -14.33 -40.09
CA PHE A 825 30.15 -13.15 -40.91
C PHE A 825 30.93 -13.50 -42.20
N ALA A 826 31.90 -14.42 -42.11
CA ALA A 826 32.61 -14.93 -43.28
C ALA A 826 31.71 -15.77 -44.21
N GLU A 827 30.82 -16.60 -43.65
CA GLU A 827 29.87 -17.43 -44.43
C GLU A 827 28.83 -16.57 -45.17
N GLN A 828 28.30 -15.52 -44.55
CA GLN A 828 27.28 -14.66 -45.15
C GLN A 828 27.86 -13.46 -45.94
N GLY A 829 29.15 -13.15 -45.79
CA GLY A 829 29.80 -12.00 -46.43
C GLY A 829 29.32 -10.65 -45.90
N LYS A 830 28.82 -10.61 -44.65
CA LYS A 830 28.20 -9.46 -43.98
C LYS A 830 28.56 -9.46 -42.50
N SER A 831 28.43 -8.32 -41.84
CA SER A 831 28.63 -8.18 -40.40
C SER A 831 27.58 -7.27 -39.80
N CYS A 832 27.22 -7.51 -38.54
CA CYS A 832 26.43 -6.60 -37.72
C CYS A 832 27.22 -6.22 -36.44
N ASP A 833 26.93 -5.05 -35.89
CA ASP A 833 27.46 -4.66 -34.59
C ASP A 833 26.75 -5.46 -33.48
N TYR A 834 27.53 -5.99 -32.55
CA TYR A 834 27.04 -6.74 -31.40
C TYR A 834 27.99 -6.53 -30.21
N LYS A 835 27.48 -6.65 -28.97
CA LYS A 835 28.32 -6.58 -27.75
C LYS A 835 28.32 -7.90 -27.01
N ILE A 836 29.37 -8.14 -26.23
CA ILE A 836 29.44 -9.26 -25.28
C ILE A 836 29.56 -8.71 -23.85
N GLY A 837 28.56 -9.02 -23.03
CA GLY A 837 28.48 -8.65 -21.62
C GLY A 837 28.17 -9.84 -20.72
N THR A 838 28.01 -9.58 -19.43
CA THR A 838 27.82 -10.64 -18.44
C THR A 838 26.80 -10.25 -17.39
N MET A 839 26.13 -11.26 -16.84
CA MET A 839 25.30 -11.10 -15.66
C MET A 839 26.17 -11.03 -14.40
N ILE A 840 25.95 -10.04 -13.54
CA ILE A 840 26.57 -9.92 -12.22
C ILE A 840 25.56 -10.43 -11.19
N GLU A 841 25.65 -11.72 -10.91
CA GLU A 841 24.73 -12.44 -10.01
C GLU A 841 25.46 -13.31 -8.97
N ILE A 842 26.77 -13.52 -9.16
CA ILE A 842 27.64 -14.14 -8.15
C ILE A 842 28.27 -13.03 -7.29
N PRO A 843 28.22 -13.08 -5.94
CA PRO A 843 28.89 -12.09 -5.09
C PRO A 843 30.39 -11.94 -5.38
N ARG A 844 31.06 -13.02 -5.78
CA ARG A 844 32.46 -12.99 -6.25
C ARG A 844 32.66 -12.10 -7.49
N ALA A 845 31.72 -12.10 -8.45
CA ALA A 845 31.81 -11.25 -9.63
C ALA A 845 31.69 -9.77 -9.27
N ALA A 846 30.80 -9.42 -8.32
CA ALA A 846 30.72 -8.07 -7.77
C ALA A 846 32.05 -7.63 -7.11
N LEU A 847 32.65 -8.51 -6.31
CA LEU A 847 33.96 -8.26 -5.69
C LEU A 847 35.09 -8.09 -6.72
N THR A 848 35.10 -8.87 -7.81
CA THR A 848 36.13 -8.80 -8.87
C THR A 848 35.68 -8.04 -10.12
N ALA A 849 34.68 -7.16 -10.01
CA ALA A 849 34.04 -6.49 -11.16
C ALA A 849 35.02 -5.71 -12.06
N HIS A 850 36.09 -5.15 -11.49
CA HIS A 850 37.15 -4.48 -12.23
C HIS A 850 37.88 -5.41 -13.23
N GLU A 851 38.24 -6.64 -12.83
CA GLU A 851 38.86 -7.64 -13.72
C GLU A 851 37.92 -8.01 -14.87
N ILE A 852 36.62 -8.12 -14.59
CA ILE A 852 35.61 -8.51 -15.57
C ILE A 852 35.32 -7.36 -16.56
N ALA A 853 35.34 -6.11 -16.09
CA ALA A 853 35.08 -4.90 -16.89
C ALA A 853 36.17 -4.58 -17.93
N GLU A 854 37.39 -5.12 -17.78
CA GLU A 854 38.41 -5.09 -18.83
C GLU A 854 37.88 -5.75 -20.12
N GLU A 855 37.17 -6.86 -19.97
CA GLU A 855 36.80 -7.76 -21.07
C GLU A 855 35.33 -7.63 -21.49
N ALA A 856 34.43 -7.30 -20.56
CA ALA A 856 32.98 -7.18 -20.79
C ALA A 856 32.57 -5.76 -21.20
N GLU A 857 31.60 -5.66 -22.10
CA GLU A 857 31.13 -4.39 -22.67
C GLU A 857 29.91 -3.80 -21.95
N PHE A 858 29.18 -4.65 -21.20
CA PHE A 858 28.10 -4.26 -20.31
C PHE A 858 27.95 -5.26 -19.16
N PHE A 859 27.33 -4.80 -18.06
CA PHE A 859 26.87 -5.64 -16.95
C PHE A 859 25.35 -5.55 -16.81
N SER A 860 24.72 -6.67 -16.46
CA SER A 860 23.34 -6.68 -15.97
C SER A 860 23.30 -7.39 -14.61
N PHE A 861 22.75 -6.80 -13.56
CA PHE A 861 22.59 -7.52 -12.30
C PHE A 861 21.47 -8.55 -12.40
N GLY A 862 21.81 -9.83 -12.17
CA GLY A 862 20.84 -10.88 -11.86
C GLY A 862 20.47 -10.75 -10.40
N SER A 863 19.66 -9.75 -10.08
CA SER A 863 19.42 -9.32 -8.70
C SER A 863 18.77 -10.40 -7.82
N ASN A 864 17.96 -11.29 -8.42
CA ASN A 864 17.34 -12.42 -7.73
C ASN A 864 18.41 -13.40 -7.17
N ASP A 865 19.26 -13.95 -8.05
CA ASP A 865 20.35 -14.86 -7.67
C ASP A 865 21.40 -14.17 -6.78
N LEU A 866 21.70 -12.88 -7.02
CA LEU A 866 22.60 -12.11 -6.16
C LEU A 866 22.05 -12.01 -4.72
N THR A 867 20.74 -11.76 -4.56
CA THR A 867 20.09 -11.78 -3.24
C THR A 867 20.17 -13.17 -2.61
N GLN A 868 19.83 -14.23 -3.36
CA GLN A 868 19.90 -15.61 -2.87
C GLN A 868 21.28 -15.95 -2.32
N MET A 869 22.35 -15.63 -3.05
CA MET A 869 23.73 -15.93 -2.63
C MET A 869 24.27 -14.98 -1.54
N THR A 870 23.73 -13.77 -1.41
CA THR A 870 24.15 -12.80 -0.38
C THR A 870 23.51 -13.11 0.96
N PHE A 871 22.21 -13.45 0.98
CA PHE A 871 21.51 -13.88 2.20
C PHE A 871 21.75 -15.35 2.56
N GLY A 872 22.12 -16.18 1.58
CA GLY A 872 22.11 -17.64 1.73
C GLY A 872 20.69 -18.23 1.72
N TYR A 873 19.74 -17.56 1.04
CA TYR A 873 18.33 -17.96 0.98
C TYR A 873 18.04 -18.64 -0.36
N SER A 874 17.45 -19.83 -0.31
CA SER A 874 16.83 -20.48 -1.46
C SER A 874 15.45 -19.85 -1.70
N ARG A 875 15.19 -19.34 -2.90
CA ARG A 875 13.91 -18.69 -3.24
C ARG A 875 12.72 -19.65 -3.10
N ASP A 876 12.92 -20.93 -3.41
CA ASP A 876 11.86 -21.95 -3.37
C ASP A 876 11.53 -22.38 -1.91
N ASP A 877 12.48 -22.24 -0.99
CA ASP A 877 12.33 -22.66 0.42
C ASP A 877 12.01 -21.49 1.38
N VAL A 878 12.28 -20.24 0.98
CA VAL A 878 12.20 -19.05 1.87
C VAL A 878 10.81 -18.84 2.48
N GLY A 879 9.75 -19.24 1.78
CA GLY A 879 8.36 -19.15 2.25
C GLY A 879 8.09 -19.91 3.55
N SER A 880 8.95 -20.86 3.94
CA SER A 880 8.86 -21.61 5.19
C SER A 880 9.19 -20.78 6.45
N PHE A 881 9.91 -19.66 6.33
CA PHE A 881 10.32 -18.84 7.47
C PHE A 881 10.21 -17.32 7.25
N LEU A 882 10.13 -16.83 6.01
CA LEU A 882 10.06 -15.39 5.71
C LEU A 882 8.89 -14.67 6.39
N PRO A 883 7.65 -15.22 6.45
CA PRO A 883 6.55 -14.56 7.17
C PRO A 883 6.89 -14.34 8.65
N ASP A 884 7.58 -15.28 9.27
CA ASP A 884 8.04 -15.21 10.66
C ASP A 884 9.11 -14.13 10.87
N TYR A 885 9.95 -13.85 9.86
CA TYR A 885 10.96 -12.79 9.90
C TYR A 885 10.33 -11.40 9.77
N LEU A 886 9.35 -11.24 8.87
CA LEU A 886 8.60 -9.99 8.68
C LEU A 886 7.75 -9.67 9.92
N ASN A 887 7.03 -10.66 10.46
CA ASN A 887 6.21 -10.50 11.66
C ASN A 887 7.04 -10.14 12.91
N LYS A 888 8.28 -10.61 13.00
CA LYS A 888 9.21 -10.27 14.10
C LYS A 888 10.03 -9.00 13.84
N GLY A 889 9.84 -8.35 12.69
CA GLY A 889 10.61 -7.16 12.29
C GLY A 889 12.10 -7.41 12.07
N ILE A 890 12.51 -8.67 11.84
CA ILE A 890 13.90 -9.04 11.53
C ILE A 890 14.27 -8.55 10.12
N LEU A 891 13.31 -8.62 9.20
CA LEU A 891 13.33 -7.95 7.90
C LEU A 891 12.17 -6.97 7.83
N GLN A 892 12.36 -5.83 7.17
CA GLN A 892 11.30 -4.84 6.95
C GLN A 892 10.43 -5.21 5.74
N ASP A 893 11.05 -5.78 4.71
CA ASP A 893 10.45 -6.08 3.42
C ASP A 893 10.95 -7.46 2.93
N ASP A 894 10.25 -8.07 1.96
CA ASP A 894 10.74 -9.26 1.27
C ASP A 894 11.95 -8.89 0.36
N PRO A 895 13.15 -9.43 0.61
CA PRO A 895 14.37 -9.08 -0.12
C PRO A 895 14.38 -9.56 -1.57
N PHE A 896 13.40 -10.37 -2.01
CA PHE A 896 13.19 -10.76 -3.40
C PHE A 896 12.21 -9.87 -4.17
N VAL A 897 11.49 -8.98 -3.46
CA VAL A 897 10.55 -8.01 -4.03
C VAL A 897 11.13 -6.60 -4.01
N THR A 898 11.63 -6.17 -2.84
CA THR A 898 12.33 -4.90 -2.64
C THR A 898 13.80 -5.17 -2.39
N ILE A 899 14.69 -4.50 -3.12
CA ILE A 899 16.13 -4.74 -3.01
C ILE A 899 16.63 -4.39 -1.60
N ASP A 900 17.37 -5.30 -0.98
CA ASP A 900 18.13 -5.02 0.24
C ASP A 900 19.22 -3.99 -0.09
N THR A 901 19.03 -2.75 0.38
CA THR A 901 19.96 -1.64 0.14
C THR A 901 21.20 -1.70 1.04
N GLU A 902 21.14 -2.42 2.17
CA GLU A 902 22.20 -2.47 3.18
C GLU A 902 23.22 -3.59 2.91
N GLY A 903 22.81 -4.74 2.40
CA GLY A 903 23.69 -5.85 2.01
C GLY A 903 23.90 -5.92 0.49
N VAL A 904 22.89 -6.39 -0.25
CA VAL A 904 22.95 -6.57 -1.72
C VAL A 904 23.27 -5.25 -2.42
N GLY A 905 22.69 -4.14 -1.96
CA GLY A 905 22.95 -2.80 -2.46
C GLY A 905 24.41 -2.35 -2.35
N GLN A 906 25.18 -2.84 -1.36
CA GLN A 906 26.62 -2.57 -1.28
C GLN A 906 27.39 -3.29 -2.39
N LEU A 907 27.04 -4.55 -2.71
CA LEU A 907 27.65 -5.28 -3.82
C LEU A 907 27.35 -4.59 -5.16
N ILE A 908 26.14 -4.09 -5.34
CA ILE A 908 25.72 -3.33 -6.53
C ILE A 908 26.54 -2.03 -6.66
N LYS A 909 26.56 -1.19 -5.62
CA LYS A 909 27.35 0.07 -5.59
C LYS A 909 28.84 -0.18 -5.86
N MET A 910 29.43 -1.18 -5.19
CA MET A 910 30.83 -1.56 -5.37
C MET A 910 31.14 -2.04 -6.80
N THR A 911 30.23 -2.79 -7.42
CA THR A 911 30.35 -3.25 -8.80
C THR A 911 30.33 -2.07 -9.78
N VAL A 912 29.41 -1.11 -9.59
CA VAL A 912 29.31 0.07 -10.46
C VAL A 912 30.58 0.90 -10.39
N GLU A 913 31.08 1.18 -9.19
CA GLU A 913 32.33 1.91 -8.97
C GLU A 913 33.52 1.19 -9.62
N ARG A 914 33.72 -0.11 -9.30
CA ARG A 914 34.86 -0.89 -9.79
C ARG A 914 34.83 -1.11 -11.30
N GLY A 915 33.64 -1.34 -11.87
CA GLY A 915 33.47 -1.50 -13.31
C GLY A 915 33.75 -0.21 -14.08
N ARG A 916 33.17 0.91 -13.65
CA ARG A 916 33.36 2.20 -14.33
C ARG A 916 34.74 2.83 -14.12
N ASN A 917 35.43 2.50 -13.03
CA ASN A 917 36.84 2.87 -12.85
C ASN A 917 37.77 2.22 -13.90
N VAL A 918 37.38 1.09 -14.49
CA VAL A 918 38.11 0.42 -15.58
C VAL A 918 37.59 0.85 -16.95
N ARG A 919 36.27 0.90 -17.12
CA ARG A 919 35.59 1.29 -18.37
C ARG A 919 34.53 2.37 -18.08
N PRO A 920 34.86 3.68 -18.20
CA PRO A 920 33.96 4.77 -17.79
C PRO A 920 32.60 4.80 -18.49
N ASP A 921 32.52 4.28 -19.71
CA ASP A 921 31.32 4.16 -20.54
C ASP A 921 30.55 2.83 -20.34
N LEU A 922 30.99 1.97 -19.41
CA LEU A 922 30.35 0.68 -19.12
C LEU A 922 28.88 0.87 -18.76
N LYS A 923 28.01 0.32 -19.63
CA LYS A 923 26.58 0.22 -19.40
C LYS A 923 26.35 -0.83 -18.32
N ILE A 924 25.66 -0.43 -17.25
CA ILE A 924 25.33 -1.30 -16.11
C ILE A 924 23.84 -1.16 -15.84
N GLY A 925 23.09 -2.24 -15.97
CA GLY A 925 21.68 -2.26 -15.60
C GLY A 925 21.34 -3.40 -14.65
N VAL A 926 20.05 -3.60 -14.41
CA VAL A 926 19.51 -4.68 -13.57
C VAL A 926 18.34 -5.34 -14.27
N CYS A 927 18.25 -6.66 -14.16
CA CYS A 927 17.09 -7.44 -14.57
C CYS A 927 16.58 -8.29 -13.39
N GLY A 928 15.33 -8.73 -13.50
CA GLY A 928 14.61 -9.41 -12.43
C GLY A 928 13.41 -8.62 -11.94
N GLU A 929 12.92 -8.96 -10.75
CA GLU A 929 11.66 -8.41 -10.20
C GLU A 929 11.86 -7.02 -9.59
N HIS A 930 13.00 -6.81 -8.93
CA HIS A 930 13.46 -5.50 -8.41
C HIS A 930 13.51 -4.40 -9.49
N GLY A 931 13.74 -4.76 -10.77
CA GLY A 931 13.74 -3.79 -11.88
C GLY A 931 12.37 -3.14 -12.13
N GLY A 932 11.29 -3.69 -11.57
CA GLY A 932 9.93 -3.12 -11.62
C GLY A 932 9.38 -2.71 -10.26
N ASP A 933 10.16 -2.79 -9.18
CA ASP A 933 9.79 -2.33 -7.85
C ASP A 933 10.14 -0.84 -7.67
N PRO A 934 9.20 0.05 -7.32
CA PRO A 934 9.46 1.49 -7.26
C PRO A 934 10.58 1.90 -6.29
N ARG A 935 10.69 1.25 -5.12
CA ARG A 935 11.73 1.56 -4.11
C ARG A 935 13.10 1.16 -4.64
N SER A 936 13.20 -0.03 -5.22
CA SER A 936 14.41 -0.55 -5.87
C SER A 936 14.84 0.32 -7.05
N VAL A 937 13.90 0.71 -7.93
CA VAL A 937 14.18 1.60 -9.07
C VAL A 937 14.73 2.96 -8.61
N ARG A 938 14.19 3.56 -7.54
CA ARG A 938 14.74 4.80 -6.96
C ARG A 938 16.16 4.60 -6.42
N PHE A 939 16.44 3.50 -5.72
CA PHE A 939 17.81 3.16 -5.29
C PHE A 939 18.76 2.99 -6.49
N PHE A 940 18.32 2.30 -7.56
CA PHE A 940 19.13 2.08 -8.76
C PHE A 940 19.45 3.38 -9.50
N ALA A 941 18.50 4.32 -9.59
CA ALA A 941 18.69 5.63 -10.19
C ALA A 941 19.54 6.56 -9.32
N ASN A 942 19.17 6.77 -8.05
CA ASN A 942 19.70 7.85 -7.22
C ASN A 942 20.99 7.48 -6.49
N GLU A 943 21.13 6.22 -6.04
CA GLU A 943 22.21 5.81 -5.13
C GLU A 943 23.25 4.89 -5.77
N ALA A 944 22.81 3.97 -6.63
CA ALA A 944 23.70 3.04 -7.31
C ALA A 944 24.16 3.54 -8.70
N GLY A 945 23.44 4.50 -9.30
CA GLY A 945 23.82 5.12 -10.57
C GLY A 945 23.79 4.16 -11.76
N LEU A 946 22.82 3.25 -11.83
CA LEU A 946 22.64 2.34 -12.96
C LEU A 946 22.28 3.13 -14.23
N SER A 947 22.60 2.56 -15.39
CA SER A 947 22.23 3.09 -16.70
C SER A 947 20.80 2.76 -17.11
N TYR A 948 20.28 1.62 -16.64
CA TYR A 948 18.92 1.16 -16.95
C TYR A 948 18.37 0.18 -15.92
N VAL A 949 17.03 0.03 -15.91
CA VAL A 949 16.31 -1.05 -15.23
C VAL A 949 15.55 -1.90 -16.25
N SER A 950 15.36 -3.19 -15.99
CA SER A 950 14.67 -4.12 -16.90
C SER A 950 13.66 -4.98 -16.14
N CYS A 951 12.38 -4.86 -16.49
CA CYS A 951 11.24 -5.46 -15.78
C CYS A 951 10.26 -6.18 -16.72
N SER A 952 9.24 -6.88 -16.20
CA SER A 952 8.24 -7.53 -17.06
C SER A 952 7.45 -6.50 -17.89
N PRO A 953 6.91 -6.87 -19.08
CA PRO A 953 6.27 -5.93 -20.02
C PRO A 953 5.20 -5.03 -19.42
N PHE A 954 4.44 -5.52 -18.44
CA PHE A 954 3.40 -4.77 -17.74
C PHE A 954 3.93 -3.86 -16.63
N ARG A 955 5.11 -4.13 -16.04
CA ARG A 955 5.73 -3.23 -15.04
C ARG A 955 6.55 -2.10 -15.67
N VAL A 956 6.71 -2.06 -16.99
CA VAL A 956 7.43 -0.99 -17.72
C VAL A 956 6.89 0.42 -17.41
N PRO A 957 5.56 0.68 -17.38
CA PRO A 957 5.03 2.01 -17.04
C PRO A 957 5.35 2.41 -15.59
N ILE A 958 5.27 1.44 -14.65
CA ILE A 958 5.59 1.62 -13.23
C ILE A 958 7.07 1.97 -13.06
N ALA A 959 7.97 1.24 -13.71
CA ALA A 959 9.40 1.50 -13.70
C ALA A 959 9.74 2.87 -14.33
N ARG A 960 9.06 3.28 -15.42
CA ARG A 960 9.20 4.61 -16.02
C ARG A 960 8.81 5.72 -15.03
N LEU A 961 7.66 5.58 -14.36
CA LEU A 961 7.19 6.54 -13.35
C LEU A 961 8.15 6.61 -12.15
N ALA A 962 8.57 5.47 -11.63
CA ALA A 962 9.52 5.42 -10.50
C ALA A 962 10.89 6.04 -10.86
N ALA A 963 11.39 5.79 -12.08
CA ALA A 963 12.62 6.40 -12.59
C ALA A 963 12.49 7.93 -12.73
N ALA A 964 11.37 8.44 -13.25
CA ALA A 964 11.13 9.88 -13.33
C ALA A 964 11.01 10.51 -11.94
N GLN A 965 10.29 9.89 -11.00
CA GLN A 965 10.21 10.34 -9.61
C GLN A 965 11.59 10.45 -8.97
N ALA A 966 12.45 9.45 -9.18
CA ALA A 966 13.84 9.46 -8.72
C ALA A 966 14.62 10.68 -9.27
N SER A 967 14.50 10.95 -10.58
CA SER A 967 15.11 12.12 -11.21
C SER A 967 14.56 13.46 -10.65
N VAL A 968 13.24 13.60 -10.40
CA VAL A 968 12.67 14.82 -9.79
C VAL A 968 13.04 14.98 -8.31
N GLU A 969 13.39 13.90 -7.60
CA GLU A 969 13.94 13.96 -6.24
C GLU A 969 15.38 14.52 -6.23
N ASN A 970 16.18 14.27 -7.28
CA ASN A 970 17.55 14.80 -7.41
C ASN A 970 17.61 16.24 -7.96
N MET A 971 16.57 16.69 -8.67
CA MET A 971 16.47 18.08 -9.12
C MET A 971 16.35 19.01 -7.92
N LYS A 972 17.37 19.84 -7.68
CA LYS A 972 17.30 20.93 -6.70
C LYS A 972 16.25 21.95 -7.17
N GLU A 973 15.27 22.21 -6.30
CA GLU A 973 14.31 23.33 -6.43
C GLU A 973 15.01 24.70 -6.34
#